data_AF-A0A524CYG3-F1
#
_entry.id   AF-A0A524CYG3-F1
#
_cell.length_a   1.000
_cell.length_b   1.000
_cell.length_c   1.000
_cell.angle_alpha   90.00
_cell.angle_beta   90.00
_cell.angle_gamma   90.00
#
_symmetry.space_group_name_H-M   'P 1'
#
loop_
_entity.id
_entity.type
_entity.pdbx_description
1 polymer ?
#
loop_
_entity_poly.entity_id
_entity_poly.type
_entity_poly.pdbx_seq_one_letter_code
_entity_poly.pdbx_strand_id
1 'polypeptide(L)'
;MLTPGFDPTSEPDLTLFDVIEAGAIESTMTVQDLAIPDKLKSLLGRADLRQLLPVQELAVKAGLLDDEDLLIVSSTSSGKTLLGEMAGVPKAMKGKKMIYMAPLVALTNEKYEQFRRRYREIGLRTGIKVGMSRLDVGKEGRPIVDTDLRKADLVCATYEALDLIFRSGNTEELGELGTIIIDEIQNLAEPERGPELDGIISRMRFHSPDAQVIALSATVGSPEQLADELGMELVNYTGRPIPLERHLVFARNEEEKRHLIRRLVLAEFSHVSSSGNKGQSIVFTFSRRRAHALTDWLREHGVWATVYHGGLSYNRRRSVESRYTRQKFSCVVTTAALGAGVDLPASQVIFESLAMGADWLSTAEFEQMLGRAGRLGKHDRGRVYLLVEPDRKYHSGQDRTEDQIAVDLLNGVVEDVEPFADTEQSAEQILATICGTGLVNLKEVARVYLKMLSMSVPPSDALKFLLKRRMVRVRGGNVYPTDLGRATSLSFLTPTEGFEVLKLTSEMDVLDIAIKLEPFENVYLSSRLQGEINTAFRTHMPTRLFSGVFLDLGDLSQKPGGAARLPQWVFELFSKWTDTFFNCGCQLFPECDHGRIELGKWLIKRRKDGLNPSGLSQELLKKFELWAYPGDIYSWLDSVIHNLKAVQRVSAVAGKTDLGEEIEGQIAQIERPLEGIEKEARVEASED
;
A
#
# COMPACT_ATOMS: atom_id res chain seq x y z
N MET A 1 4.74 -10.90 36.52
CA MET A 1 4.23 -10.02 35.43
C MET A 1 2.91 -9.36 35.78
N LEU A 2 1.84 -10.08 36.15
CA LEU A 2 0.52 -9.49 36.49
C LEU A 2 0.42 -8.83 37.88
N THR A 3 1.51 -8.80 38.64
CA THR A 3 1.58 -8.14 39.95
C THR A 3 1.56 -6.61 39.78
N PRO A 4 0.75 -5.88 40.57
CA PRO A 4 0.71 -4.41 40.50
C PRO A 4 2.11 -3.81 40.67
N GLY A 5 2.50 -2.93 39.75
CA GLY A 5 3.79 -2.25 39.81
C GLY A 5 4.95 -2.97 39.11
N PHE A 6 4.71 -4.11 38.45
CA PHE A 6 5.69 -4.75 37.58
C PHE A 6 6.28 -3.76 36.57
N ASP A 7 7.60 -3.81 36.40
CA ASP A 7 8.34 -2.93 35.50
C ASP A 7 9.22 -3.75 34.54
N PRO A 8 8.80 -3.89 33.27
CA PRO A 8 9.56 -4.66 32.28
C PRO A 8 10.92 -4.02 31.96
N THR A 9 11.15 -2.75 32.33
CA THR A 9 12.45 -2.09 32.14
C THR A 9 13.45 -2.38 33.25
N SER A 10 12.96 -2.74 34.44
CA SER A 10 13.79 -3.07 35.61
C SER A 10 14.07 -4.58 35.71
N GLU A 11 13.14 -5.42 35.23
CA GLU A 11 13.24 -6.88 35.26
C GLU A 11 13.10 -7.49 33.84
N PRO A 12 13.98 -7.15 32.88
CA PRO A 12 13.82 -7.56 31.48
C PRO A 12 13.85 -9.08 31.30
N ASP A 13 14.65 -9.80 32.10
CA ASP A 13 14.80 -11.26 32.06
C ASP A 13 13.48 -12.00 32.31
N LEU A 14 12.56 -11.41 33.09
CA LEU A 14 11.26 -12.01 33.34
C LEU A 14 10.33 -11.91 32.13
N THR A 15 10.57 -10.96 31.22
CA THR A 15 9.73 -10.75 30.03
C THR A 15 10.34 -11.32 28.75
N LEU A 16 11.64 -11.64 28.78
CA LEU A 16 12.37 -12.15 27.63
C LEU A 16 11.79 -13.51 27.22
N PHE A 17 11.31 -13.58 25.99
CA PHE A 17 10.85 -14.82 25.38
C PHE A 17 12.04 -15.55 24.75
N ASP A 18 12.77 -14.87 23.86
CA ASP A 18 14.00 -15.35 23.25
C ASP A 18 14.86 -14.21 22.67
N VAL A 19 16.04 -14.59 22.17
CA VAL A 19 16.95 -13.70 21.45
C VAL A 19 17.24 -14.31 20.09
N ILE A 20 16.96 -13.54 19.03
CA ILE A 20 17.44 -13.85 17.68
C ILE A 20 18.84 -13.26 17.57
N GLU A 21 19.84 -14.12 17.58
CA GLU A 21 21.25 -13.74 17.56
C GLU A 21 21.65 -13.07 16.23
N ALA A 22 22.71 -12.25 16.29
CA ALA A 22 23.33 -11.74 15.09
C ALA A 22 23.94 -12.90 14.28
N GLY A 23 23.81 -12.85 12.95
CA GLY A 23 24.35 -13.87 12.07
C GLY A 23 25.87 -13.99 12.22
N ALA A 24 26.37 -15.22 12.33
CA ALA A 24 27.80 -15.52 12.54
C ALA A 24 28.68 -15.30 11.30
N ILE A 25 28.09 -15.00 10.15
CA ILE A 25 28.81 -14.84 8.88
C ILE A 25 29.38 -13.42 8.84
N GLU A 26 30.68 -13.28 9.08
CA GLU A 26 31.40 -12.05 8.73
C GLU A 26 31.67 -12.07 7.23
N SER A 27 31.25 -11.01 6.54
CA SER A 27 31.59 -10.81 5.14
C SER A 27 33.08 -10.50 5.01
N THR A 28 33.72 -11.15 4.05
CA THR A 28 35.14 -10.97 3.76
C THR A 28 35.37 -10.10 2.52
N MET A 29 34.33 -9.91 1.71
CA MET A 29 34.41 -9.16 0.46
C MET A 29 34.19 -7.65 0.66
N THR A 30 34.94 -6.87 -0.10
CA THR A 30 34.79 -5.41 -0.20
C THR A 30 34.23 -5.02 -1.56
N VAL A 31 33.76 -3.78 -1.67
CA VAL A 31 33.32 -3.23 -2.96
C VAL A 31 34.45 -3.19 -4.00
N GLN A 32 35.72 -3.17 -3.56
CA GLN A 32 36.86 -3.17 -4.49
C GLN A 32 37.03 -4.52 -5.20
N ASP A 33 36.58 -5.61 -4.57
CA ASP A 33 36.69 -6.97 -5.09
C ASP A 33 35.64 -7.28 -6.18
N LEU A 34 34.60 -6.44 -6.29
CA LEU A 34 33.49 -6.65 -7.22
C LEU A 34 33.91 -6.46 -8.70
N ALA A 35 33.35 -7.26 -9.60
CA ALA A 35 33.55 -7.11 -11.05
C ALA A 35 32.66 -6.00 -11.66
N ILE A 36 32.67 -4.80 -11.09
CA ILE A 36 31.87 -3.64 -11.51
C ILE A 36 32.75 -2.45 -11.92
N PRO A 37 32.23 -1.46 -12.69
CA PRO A 37 33.03 -0.32 -13.15
C PRO A 37 33.66 0.50 -12.01
N ASP A 38 34.90 0.95 -12.18
CA ASP A 38 35.65 1.69 -11.15
C ASP A 38 34.97 2.99 -10.69
N LYS A 39 34.24 3.66 -11.59
CA LYS A 39 33.42 4.82 -11.24
C LYS A 39 32.34 4.46 -10.22
N LEU A 40 31.71 3.29 -10.38
CA LEU A 40 30.71 2.79 -9.44
C LEU A 40 31.35 2.35 -8.13
N LYS A 41 32.48 1.63 -8.16
CA LYS A 41 33.26 1.28 -6.95
C LYS A 41 33.61 2.51 -6.12
N SER A 42 34.11 3.55 -6.78
CA SER A 42 34.50 4.82 -6.15
C SER A 42 33.31 5.53 -5.51
N LEU A 43 32.15 5.47 -6.15
CA LEU A 43 30.92 6.09 -5.67
C LEU A 43 30.35 5.35 -4.45
N LEU A 44 30.28 4.02 -4.52
CA LEU A 44 29.82 3.17 -3.42
C LEU A 44 30.76 3.27 -2.20
N GLY A 45 32.08 3.27 -2.41
CA GLY A 45 33.08 3.37 -1.34
C GLY A 45 33.03 4.69 -0.54
N ARG A 46 32.52 5.78 -1.13
CA ARG A 46 32.29 7.07 -0.45
C ARG A 46 31.00 7.11 0.37
N ALA A 47 30.09 6.16 0.15
CA ALA A 47 28.79 6.09 0.81
C ALA A 47 28.81 5.19 2.07
N ASP A 48 29.99 5.00 2.69
CA ASP A 48 30.23 4.07 3.81
C ASP A 48 29.91 2.59 3.50
N LEU A 49 29.80 2.22 2.22
CA LEU A 49 29.61 0.85 1.75
C LEU A 49 30.95 0.21 1.37
N ARG A 50 31.89 0.14 2.32
CA ARG A 50 33.24 -0.41 2.01
C ARG A 50 33.27 -1.93 2.02
N GLN A 51 32.65 -2.53 3.03
CA GLN A 51 32.47 -3.97 3.16
C GLN A 51 31.05 -4.35 2.74
N LEU A 52 30.94 -5.49 2.07
CA LEU A 52 29.65 -6.07 1.74
C LEU A 52 29.02 -6.66 2.99
N LEU A 53 27.69 -6.71 3.03
CA LEU A 53 26.96 -7.50 4.01
C LEU A 53 26.97 -8.98 3.59
N PRO A 54 26.77 -9.94 4.52
CA PRO A 54 26.83 -11.37 4.20
C PRO A 54 25.89 -11.78 3.07
N VAL A 55 24.65 -11.27 3.07
CA VAL A 55 23.70 -11.50 1.96
C VAL A 55 24.19 -10.96 0.62
N GLN A 56 24.96 -9.88 0.63
CA GLN A 56 25.54 -9.28 -0.58
C GLN A 56 26.69 -10.14 -1.12
N GLU A 57 27.56 -10.66 -0.25
CA GLU A 57 28.59 -11.61 -0.64
C GLU A 57 28.00 -12.93 -1.16
N LEU A 58 26.97 -13.45 -0.49
CA LEU A 58 26.26 -14.67 -0.93
C LEU A 58 25.63 -14.48 -2.31
N ALA A 59 24.97 -13.35 -2.55
CA ALA A 59 24.39 -13.06 -3.86
C ALA A 59 25.44 -12.95 -4.97
N VAL A 60 26.59 -12.31 -4.70
CA VAL A 60 27.70 -12.27 -5.67
C VAL A 60 28.21 -13.67 -5.99
N LYS A 61 28.35 -14.55 -4.99
CA LYS A 61 28.74 -15.95 -5.19
C LYS A 61 27.69 -16.79 -5.93
N ALA A 62 26.42 -16.44 -5.80
CA ALA A 62 25.31 -17.07 -6.50
C ALA A 62 25.13 -16.57 -7.95
N GLY A 63 26.02 -15.71 -8.45
CA GLY A 63 25.99 -15.25 -9.84
C GLY A 63 25.31 -13.90 -10.07
N LEU A 64 25.12 -13.07 -9.04
CA LEU A 64 24.54 -11.71 -9.19
C LEU A 64 25.22 -10.88 -10.30
N LEU A 65 26.54 -11.03 -10.45
CA LEU A 65 27.33 -10.31 -11.46
C LEU A 65 27.53 -11.11 -12.76
N ASP A 66 27.05 -12.35 -12.80
CA ASP A 66 27.17 -13.29 -13.93
C ASP A 66 25.83 -13.44 -14.69
N ASP A 67 24.92 -12.47 -14.50
CA ASP A 67 23.60 -12.41 -15.13
C ASP A 67 22.60 -13.50 -14.70
N GLU A 68 22.85 -14.21 -13.59
CA GLU A 68 21.89 -15.17 -13.03
C GLU A 68 20.67 -14.48 -12.42
N ASP A 69 19.48 -15.07 -12.62
CA ASP A 69 18.24 -14.63 -11.98
C ASP A 69 18.21 -15.09 -10.52
N LEU A 70 17.99 -14.17 -9.59
CA LEU A 70 18.10 -14.46 -8.15
C LEU A 70 16.79 -14.17 -7.40
N LEU A 71 16.38 -15.11 -6.55
CA LEU A 71 15.45 -14.86 -5.46
C LEU A 71 16.26 -14.64 -4.18
N ILE A 72 16.19 -13.43 -3.61
CA ILE A 72 16.96 -13.05 -2.44
C ILE A 72 16.03 -12.81 -1.25
N VAL A 73 16.10 -13.70 -0.26
CA VAL A 73 15.30 -13.64 0.96
C VAL A 73 16.19 -13.25 2.12
N SER A 74 15.95 -12.07 2.68
CA SER A 74 16.72 -11.58 3.82
C SER A 74 15.96 -10.52 4.62
N SER A 75 16.18 -10.51 5.93
CA SER A 75 15.52 -9.60 6.87
C SER A 75 15.56 -8.13 6.42
N THR A 76 14.55 -7.34 6.80
CA THR A 76 14.56 -5.90 6.55
C THR A 76 15.81 -5.26 7.16
N SER A 77 16.34 -4.21 6.52
CA SER A 77 17.61 -3.53 6.84
C SER A 77 18.94 -4.26 6.49
N SER A 78 18.91 -5.42 5.81
CA SER A 78 20.12 -6.14 5.35
C SER A 78 20.77 -5.58 4.07
N GLY A 79 20.34 -4.40 3.61
CA GLY A 79 20.95 -3.74 2.44
C GLY A 79 20.54 -4.32 1.08
N LYS A 80 19.36 -4.95 0.98
CA LYS A 80 18.83 -5.59 -0.25
C LYS A 80 18.83 -4.68 -1.48
N THR A 81 18.53 -3.39 -1.32
CA THR A 81 18.52 -2.44 -2.43
C THR A 81 19.87 -2.40 -3.17
N LEU A 82 20.99 -2.53 -2.45
CA LEU A 82 22.32 -2.49 -3.06
C LEU A 82 22.56 -3.67 -4.02
N LEU A 83 21.93 -4.83 -3.80
CA LEU A 83 22.04 -6.01 -4.67
C LEU A 83 21.57 -5.69 -6.09
N GLY A 84 20.36 -5.13 -6.18
CA GLY A 84 19.79 -4.67 -7.43
C GLY A 84 20.62 -3.56 -8.10
N GLU A 85 21.19 -2.66 -7.30
CA GLU A 85 22.09 -1.61 -7.78
C GLU A 85 23.41 -2.18 -8.35
N MET A 86 24.00 -3.19 -7.70
CA MET A 86 25.24 -3.85 -8.15
C MET A 86 25.05 -4.60 -9.47
N ALA A 87 23.88 -5.20 -9.70
CA ALA A 87 23.53 -5.87 -10.96
C ALA A 87 23.16 -4.86 -12.07
N GLY A 88 22.27 -3.92 -11.78
CA GLY A 88 21.64 -3.08 -12.79
C GLY A 88 22.45 -1.86 -13.22
N VAL A 89 23.14 -1.17 -12.30
CA VAL A 89 23.85 0.08 -12.61
C VAL A 89 25.01 -0.13 -13.60
N PRO A 90 25.83 -1.20 -13.51
CA PRO A 90 26.84 -1.48 -14.53
C PRO A 90 26.28 -1.63 -15.94
N LYS A 91 25.11 -2.27 -16.09
CA LYS A 91 24.41 -2.42 -17.37
C LYS A 91 23.81 -1.10 -17.84
N ALA A 92 23.29 -0.28 -16.91
CA ALA A 92 22.84 1.07 -17.17
C ALA A 92 23.93 1.97 -17.75
N MET A 93 25.15 1.87 -17.21
CA MET A 93 26.33 2.58 -17.75
C MET A 93 26.72 2.13 -19.16
N LYS A 94 26.26 0.96 -19.62
CA LYS A 94 26.49 0.41 -20.96
C LYS A 94 25.32 0.67 -21.92
N GLY A 95 24.29 1.41 -21.50
CA GLY A 95 23.16 1.81 -22.34
C GLY A 95 21.92 0.92 -22.26
N LYS A 96 21.95 -0.18 -21.50
CA LYS A 96 20.72 -0.92 -21.13
C LYS A 96 19.96 -0.16 -20.03
N LYS A 97 18.69 -0.48 -19.75
CA LYS A 97 17.97 0.10 -18.61
C LYS A 97 17.90 -0.84 -17.42
N MET A 98 17.87 -0.24 -16.23
CA MET A 98 17.56 -0.90 -14.97
C MET A 98 16.15 -0.47 -14.53
N ILE A 99 15.27 -1.43 -14.28
CA ILE A 99 13.95 -1.19 -13.69
C ILE A 99 13.97 -1.64 -12.23
N TYR A 100 13.52 -0.78 -11.33
CA TYR A 100 13.19 -1.11 -9.95
C TYR A 100 11.70 -0.96 -9.76
N MET A 101 11.01 -2.06 -9.49
CA MET A 101 9.58 -2.06 -9.21
C MET A 101 9.30 -2.37 -7.75
N ALA A 102 8.32 -1.67 -7.19
CA ALA A 102 7.91 -1.80 -5.80
C ALA A 102 6.37 -1.72 -5.66
N PRO A 103 5.77 -2.33 -4.64
CA PRO A 103 4.31 -2.40 -4.51
C PRO A 103 3.65 -1.07 -4.14
N LEU A 104 4.41 -0.12 -3.58
CA LEU A 104 3.88 1.16 -3.08
C LEU A 104 4.50 2.37 -3.77
N VAL A 105 3.67 3.38 -4.02
CA VAL A 105 4.10 4.71 -4.50
C VAL A 105 5.09 5.37 -3.54
N ALA A 106 4.90 5.22 -2.23
CA ALA A 106 5.79 5.82 -1.23
C ALA A 106 7.21 5.25 -1.30
N LEU A 107 7.33 3.91 -1.39
CA LEU A 107 8.60 3.21 -1.54
C LEU A 107 9.27 3.57 -2.88
N THR A 108 8.48 3.59 -3.95
CA THR A 108 8.96 3.99 -5.29
C THR A 108 9.52 5.42 -5.29
N ASN A 109 8.85 6.36 -4.63
CA ASN A 109 9.31 7.75 -4.48
C ASN A 109 10.63 7.84 -3.69
N GLU A 110 10.76 7.06 -2.61
CA GLU A 110 11.99 6.99 -1.82
C GLU A 110 13.16 6.51 -2.68
N LYS A 111 12.98 5.41 -3.41
CA LYS A 111 14.02 4.83 -4.28
C LYS A 111 14.36 5.73 -5.46
N TYR A 112 13.37 6.40 -6.04
CA TYR A 112 13.60 7.41 -7.08
C TYR A 112 14.53 8.52 -6.58
N GLU A 113 14.25 9.14 -5.42
CA GLU A 113 15.12 10.20 -4.89
C GLU A 113 16.50 9.66 -4.47
N GLN A 114 16.57 8.44 -3.94
CA GLN A 114 17.84 7.77 -3.62
C GLN A 114 18.69 7.59 -4.88
N PHE A 115 18.16 6.96 -5.92
CA PHE A 115 18.87 6.69 -7.18
C PHE A 115 19.22 7.97 -7.91
N ARG A 116 18.28 8.92 -7.99
CA ARG A 116 18.48 10.22 -8.63
C ARG A 116 19.59 11.02 -7.97
N ARG A 117 19.68 10.99 -6.64
CA ARG A 117 20.75 11.68 -5.90
C ARG A 117 22.09 10.97 -6.08
N ARG A 118 22.09 9.64 -5.97
CA ARG A 118 23.30 8.81 -5.99
C ARG A 118 23.94 8.73 -7.38
N TYR A 119 23.17 8.41 -8.41
CA TYR A 119 23.73 8.05 -9.72
C TYR A 119 23.86 9.19 -10.72
N ARG A 120 23.35 10.39 -10.38
CA ARG A 120 23.57 11.60 -11.17
C ARG A 120 25.05 11.92 -11.34
N GLU A 121 25.88 11.64 -10.32
CA GLU A 121 27.32 11.92 -10.36
C GLU A 121 28.07 11.14 -11.43
N ILE A 122 27.57 9.95 -11.79
CA ILE A 122 28.15 9.11 -12.86
C ILE A 122 27.43 9.28 -14.20
N GLY A 123 26.54 10.28 -14.31
CA GLY A 123 25.87 10.66 -15.55
C GLY A 123 24.56 9.93 -15.84
N LEU A 124 24.05 9.09 -14.94
CA LEU A 124 22.80 8.37 -15.14
C LEU A 124 21.59 9.23 -14.77
N ARG A 125 20.52 9.09 -15.56
CA ARG A 125 19.23 9.75 -15.37
C ARG A 125 18.24 8.75 -14.78
N THR A 126 17.59 9.15 -13.71
CA THR A 126 16.54 8.36 -13.06
C THR A 126 15.17 8.90 -13.48
N GLY A 127 14.28 8.01 -13.91
CA GLY A 127 12.87 8.27 -14.16
C GLY A 127 11.97 7.58 -13.12
N ILE A 128 10.73 8.04 -13.02
CA ILE A 128 9.70 7.49 -12.15
C ILE A 128 8.38 7.30 -12.91
N LYS A 129 7.67 6.21 -12.58
CA LYS A 129 6.35 5.87 -13.11
C LYS A 129 5.47 5.30 -12.00
N VAL A 130 4.57 6.09 -11.45
CA VAL A 130 3.74 5.72 -10.27
C VAL A 130 2.24 5.82 -10.53
N GLY A 131 1.84 6.27 -11.73
CA GLY A 131 0.42 6.33 -12.12
C GLY A 131 -0.38 7.44 -11.45
N MET A 132 0.24 8.26 -10.59
CA MET A 132 -0.45 9.31 -9.85
C MET A 132 -0.99 10.43 -10.76
N SER A 133 -2.22 10.90 -10.54
CA SER A 133 -2.77 12.06 -11.26
C SER A 133 -2.17 13.39 -10.78
N ARG A 134 -2.35 14.46 -11.56
CA ARG A 134 -1.77 15.79 -11.28
C ARG A 134 -2.62 16.60 -10.30
N LEU A 135 -3.22 15.93 -9.30
CA LEU A 135 -4.05 16.53 -8.27
C LEU A 135 -3.33 17.68 -7.56
N ASP A 136 -3.87 18.89 -7.69
CA ASP A 136 -3.42 20.07 -6.96
C ASP A 136 -3.91 20.00 -5.51
N VAL A 137 -2.99 19.77 -4.59
CA VAL A 137 -3.24 19.76 -3.15
C VAL A 137 -2.85 21.08 -2.48
N GLY A 138 -2.59 22.14 -3.26
CA GLY A 138 -2.24 23.47 -2.78
C GLY A 138 -0.96 23.47 -1.94
N LYS A 139 -1.07 23.92 -0.67
CA LYS A 139 0.07 23.95 0.27
C LYS A 139 0.39 22.57 0.88
N GLU A 140 -0.38 21.52 0.57
CA GLU A 140 -0.21 20.17 1.12
C GLU A 140 0.83 19.31 0.38
N GLY A 141 1.53 19.90 -0.60
CA GLY A 141 2.68 19.31 -1.29
C GLY A 141 2.52 19.32 -2.80
N ARG A 142 3.54 18.85 -3.53
CA ARG A 142 3.38 18.45 -4.93
C ARG A 142 3.73 16.97 -5.02
N PRO A 143 2.85 16.10 -5.51
CA PRO A 143 3.20 14.70 -5.73
C PRO A 143 4.33 14.63 -6.76
N ILE A 144 5.19 13.62 -6.61
CA ILE A 144 6.12 13.28 -7.68
C ILE A 144 5.28 12.65 -8.78
N VAL A 145 5.37 13.23 -9.98
CA VAL A 145 4.61 12.79 -11.15
C VAL A 145 5.51 12.06 -12.13
N ASP A 146 4.88 11.24 -12.97
CA ASP A 146 5.55 10.46 -14.00
C ASP A 146 6.50 11.31 -14.88
N THR A 147 7.65 10.72 -15.19
CA THR A 147 8.66 11.31 -16.07
C THR A 147 8.74 10.60 -17.42
N ASP A 148 9.34 11.24 -18.41
CA ASP A 148 9.61 10.64 -19.73
C ASP A 148 10.67 9.53 -19.64
N LEU A 149 10.22 8.27 -19.63
CA LEU A 149 11.07 7.09 -19.41
C LEU A 149 12.09 6.85 -20.53
N ARG A 150 11.84 7.38 -21.74
CA ARG A 150 12.78 7.29 -22.88
C ARG A 150 14.12 7.98 -22.58
N LYS A 151 14.13 8.95 -21.66
CA LYS A 151 15.33 9.68 -21.23
C LYS A 151 15.94 9.12 -19.96
N ALA A 152 15.36 8.08 -19.37
CA ALA A 152 15.86 7.47 -18.15
C ALA A 152 16.75 6.27 -18.46
N ASP A 153 17.80 6.12 -17.67
CA ASP A 153 18.70 4.95 -17.68
C ASP A 153 18.34 4.02 -16.49
N LEU A 154 17.83 4.61 -15.40
CA LEU A 154 17.28 3.93 -14.23
C LEU A 154 15.78 4.28 -14.10
N VAL A 155 14.91 3.32 -13.91
CA VAL A 155 13.45 3.53 -13.79
C VAL A 155 12.97 3.00 -12.44
N CYS A 156 12.28 3.83 -11.66
CA CYS A 156 11.54 3.39 -10.48
C CYS A 156 10.04 3.38 -10.79
N ALA A 157 9.36 2.26 -10.62
CA ALA A 157 7.94 2.15 -10.93
C ALA A 157 7.13 1.38 -9.89
N THR A 158 5.83 1.65 -9.79
CA THR A 158 4.93 0.68 -9.13
C THR A 158 4.60 -0.47 -10.08
N TYR A 159 4.10 -1.58 -9.54
CA TYR A 159 3.70 -2.75 -10.33
C TYR A 159 2.68 -2.36 -11.40
N GLU A 160 1.60 -1.70 -10.99
CA GLU A 160 0.47 -1.31 -11.82
C GLU A 160 0.89 -0.29 -12.89
N ALA A 161 1.71 0.70 -12.52
CA ALA A 161 2.13 1.75 -13.42
C ALA A 161 3.11 1.25 -14.50
N LEU A 162 3.93 0.24 -14.18
CA LEU A 162 4.75 -0.47 -15.15
C LEU A 162 3.90 -1.40 -16.04
N ASP A 163 2.94 -2.12 -15.44
CA ASP A 163 2.05 -3.02 -16.17
C ASP A 163 1.24 -2.28 -17.24
N LEU A 164 0.83 -1.03 -16.98
CA LEU A 164 0.14 -0.18 -17.96
C LEU A 164 0.97 0.01 -19.24
N ILE A 165 2.30 0.10 -19.13
CA ILE A 165 3.19 0.26 -20.30
C ILE A 165 3.14 -1.01 -21.14
N PHE A 166 3.19 -2.19 -20.49
CA PHE A 166 3.04 -3.46 -21.19
C PHE A 166 1.66 -3.59 -21.83
N ARG A 167 0.57 -3.36 -21.08
CA ARG A 167 -0.81 -3.46 -21.58
C ARG A 167 -1.11 -2.50 -22.74
N SER A 168 -0.49 -1.32 -22.76
CA SER A 168 -0.62 -0.33 -23.85
C SER A 168 0.19 -0.65 -25.10
N GLY A 169 1.14 -1.59 -25.00
CA GLY A 169 2.05 -1.91 -26.10
C GLY A 169 3.19 -0.89 -26.27
N ASN A 170 3.27 0.14 -25.42
CA ASN A 170 4.28 1.20 -25.48
C ASN A 170 5.65 0.77 -24.90
N THR A 171 6.02 -0.49 -25.11
CA THR A 171 7.25 -1.09 -24.55
C THR A 171 8.52 -0.43 -25.07
N GLU A 172 8.45 0.28 -26.21
CA GLU A 172 9.54 1.10 -26.72
C GLU A 172 9.96 2.22 -25.77
N GLU A 173 9.07 2.66 -24.86
CA GLU A 173 9.43 3.60 -23.79
C GLU A 173 10.50 3.03 -22.84
N LEU A 174 10.53 1.71 -22.68
CA LEU A 174 11.45 0.99 -21.80
C LEU A 174 12.81 0.73 -22.46
N GLY A 175 12.93 0.80 -23.78
CA GLY A 175 14.19 0.51 -24.49
C GLY A 175 14.72 -0.90 -24.20
N GLU A 176 16.03 -1.11 -24.32
CA GLU A 176 16.64 -2.41 -24.01
C GLU A 176 16.82 -2.58 -22.50
N LEU A 177 16.17 -3.59 -21.90
CA LEU A 177 16.29 -3.88 -20.47
C LEU A 177 17.51 -4.76 -20.19
N GLY A 178 18.27 -4.39 -19.16
CA GLY A 178 19.43 -5.16 -18.68
C GLY A 178 19.19 -5.86 -17.35
N THR A 179 18.42 -5.23 -16.45
CA THR A 179 18.07 -5.79 -15.13
C THR A 179 16.69 -5.29 -14.70
N ILE A 180 15.90 -6.19 -14.12
CA ILE A 180 14.61 -5.94 -13.49
C ILE A 180 14.71 -6.34 -12.02
N ILE A 181 14.45 -5.40 -11.12
CA ILE A 181 14.47 -5.62 -9.67
C ILE A 181 13.02 -5.59 -9.18
N ILE A 182 12.56 -6.69 -8.59
CA ILE A 182 11.22 -6.82 -8.02
C ILE A 182 11.34 -6.77 -6.51
N ASP A 183 11.00 -5.64 -5.90
CA ASP A 183 11.08 -5.46 -4.45
C ASP A 183 9.79 -5.88 -3.76
N GLU A 184 9.89 -6.61 -2.65
CA GLU A 184 8.77 -7.20 -1.93
C GLU A 184 7.99 -8.25 -2.76
N ILE A 185 8.70 -9.19 -3.40
CA ILE A 185 8.12 -10.28 -4.20
C ILE A 185 7.08 -11.13 -3.45
N GLN A 186 7.11 -11.14 -2.11
CA GLN A 186 6.10 -11.83 -1.30
C GLN A 186 4.69 -11.26 -1.45
N ASN A 187 4.50 -10.10 -2.10
CA ASN A 187 3.19 -9.62 -2.54
C ASN A 187 2.48 -10.64 -3.47
N LEU A 188 3.20 -11.62 -4.02
CA LEU A 188 2.64 -12.78 -4.72
C LEU A 188 1.61 -13.56 -3.87
N ALA A 189 1.73 -13.55 -2.54
CA ALA A 189 0.80 -14.22 -1.63
C ALA A 189 -0.48 -13.42 -1.38
N GLU A 190 -0.56 -12.16 -1.81
CA GLU A 190 -1.75 -11.33 -1.58
C GLU A 190 -2.88 -11.70 -2.56
N PRO A 191 -4.12 -11.95 -2.08
CA PRO A 191 -5.22 -12.42 -2.94
C PRO A 191 -5.55 -11.51 -4.13
N GLU A 192 -5.44 -10.19 -3.95
CA GLU A 192 -5.74 -9.21 -4.99
C GLU A 192 -4.52 -8.90 -5.86
N ARG A 193 -3.36 -8.65 -5.24
CA ARG A 193 -2.14 -8.20 -5.94
C ARG A 193 -1.28 -9.33 -6.51
N GLY A 194 -1.39 -10.54 -5.96
CA GLY A 194 -0.58 -11.69 -6.36
C GLY A 194 -0.74 -12.05 -7.83
N PRO A 195 -1.97 -12.24 -8.35
CA PRO A 195 -2.22 -12.49 -9.76
C PRO A 195 -1.72 -11.38 -10.69
N GLU A 196 -1.78 -10.12 -10.26
CA GLU A 196 -1.29 -8.97 -11.04
C GLU A 196 0.24 -8.97 -11.13
N LEU A 197 0.92 -9.20 -10.00
CA LEU A 197 2.38 -9.28 -9.92
C LEU A 197 2.92 -10.45 -10.76
N ASP A 198 2.32 -11.63 -10.64
CA ASP A 198 2.68 -12.78 -11.46
C ASP A 198 2.43 -12.51 -12.95
N GLY A 199 1.30 -11.87 -13.28
CA GLY A 199 0.96 -11.46 -14.64
C GLY A 199 1.99 -10.51 -15.26
N ILE A 200 2.43 -9.48 -14.53
CA ILE A 200 3.46 -8.56 -15.03
C ILE A 200 4.83 -9.25 -15.14
N ILE A 201 5.19 -10.14 -14.22
CA ILE A 201 6.42 -10.95 -14.32
C ILE A 201 6.44 -11.74 -15.63
N SER A 202 5.33 -12.42 -15.94
CA SER A 202 5.17 -13.17 -17.18
C SER A 202 5.30 -12.28 -18.43
N ARG A 203 4.67 -11.09 -18.42
CA ARG A 203 4.79 -10.11 -19.52
C ARG A 203 6.20 -9.53 -19.67
N MET A 204 6.88 -9.24 -18.56
CA MET A 204 8.27 -8.76 -18.56
C MET A 204 9.22 -9.80 -19.16
N ARG A 205 9.12 -11.06 -18.72
CA ARG A 205 9.93 -12.17 -19.27
C ARG A 205 9.64 -12.42 -20.75
N PHE A 206 8.42 -12.17 -21.21
CA PHE A 206 8.09 -12.24 -22.63
C PHE A 206 8.79 -11.16 -23.45
N HIS A 207 8.77 -9.90 -23.00
CA HIS A 207 9.33 -8.76 -23.73
C HIS A 207 10.84 -8.61 -23.58
N SER A 208 11.41 -9.09 -22.49
CA SER A 208 12.83 -8.96 -22.17
C SER A 208 13.37 -10.27 -21.60
N PRO A 209 13.43 -11.34 -22.42
CA PRO A 209 13.85 -12.67 -21.97
C PRO A 209 15.31 -12.71 -21.52
N ASP A 210 16.16 -11.82 -22.03
CA ASP A 210 17.59 -11.72 -21.69
C ASP A 210 17.88 -10.75 -20.53
N ALA A 211 16.84 -10.12 -19.96
CA ALA A 211 17.02 -9.23 -18.82
C ALA A 211 17.11 -10.04 -17.53
N GLN A 212 18.17 -9.80 -16.76
CA GLN A 212 18.34 -10.43 -15.45
C GLN A 212 17.27 -9.96 -14.48
N VAL A 213 16.64 -10.89 -13.76
CA VAL A 213 15.60 -10.63 -12.76
C VAL A 213 16.14 -10.86 -11.36
N ILE A 214 16.06 -9.84 -10.50
CA ILE A 214 16.43 -9.90 -9.09
C ILE A 214 15.18 -9.68 -8.25
N ALA A 215 14.63 -10.75 -7.68
CA ALA A 215 13.50 -10.70 -6.76
C ALA A 215 13.99 -10.55 -5.31
N LEU A 216 13.47 -9.56 -4.59
CA LEU A 216 13.85 -9.26 -3.22
C LEU A 216 12.68 -9.50 -2.29
N SER A 217 12.89 -10.24 -1.20
CA SER A 217 11.89 -10.42 -0.15
C SER A 217 12.46 -10.22 1.25
N ALA A 218 11.62 -9.77 2.18
CA ALA A 218 11.93 -9.82 3.62
C ALA A 218 11.74 -11.21 4.22
N THR A 219 10.64 -11.88 3.83
CA THR A 219 10.13 -13.10 4.44
C THR A 219 9.27 -13.83 3.41
N VAL A 220 9.51 -15.13 3.26
CA VAL A 220 8.78 -16.04 2.37
C VAL A 220 8.72 -17.39 3.08
N GLY A 221 7.55 -18.01 3.14
CA GLY A 221 7.44 -19.44 3.49
C GLY A 221 7.94 -20.30 2.33
N SER A 222 8.71 -21.33 2.63
CA SER A 222 9.33 -22.25 1.66
C SER A 222 10.01 -21.53 0.48
N PRO A 223 11.04 -20.69 0.73
CA PRO A 223 11.69 -19.90 -0.31
C PRO A 223 12.37 -20.77 -1.39
N GLU A 224 12.74 -22.01 -1.07
CA GLU A 224 13.25 -23.00 -2.02
C GLU A 224 12.21 -23.35 -3.08
N GLN A 225 10.96 -23.60 -2.68
CA GLN A 225 9.87 -23.89 -3.61
C GLN A 225 9.59 -22.69 -4.51
N LEU A 226 9.49 -21.49 -3.95
CA LEU A 226 9.23 -20.28 -4.73
C LEU A 226 10.37 -20.01 -5.74
N ALA A 227 11.62 -20.24 -5.36
CA ALA A 227 12.77 -20.11 -6.25
C ALA A 227 12.68 -21.09 -7.44
N ASP A 228 12.37 -22.36 -7.16
CA ASP A 228 12.20 -23.41 -8.18
C ASP A 228 11.06 -23.06 -9.15
N GLU A 229 9.92 -22.61 -8.62
CA GLU A 229 8.76 -22.23 -9.43
C GLU A 229 9.02 -20.99 -10.30
N LEU A 230 9.78 -20.01 -9.80
CA LEU A 230 10.20 -18.83 -10.56
C LEU A 230 11.37 -19.09 -11.51
N GLY A 231 12.04 -20.25 -11.37
CA GLY A 231 13.26 -20.61 -12.09
C GLY A 231 14.43 -19.68 -11.75
N MET A 232 14.64 -19.38 -10.47
CA MET A 232 15.67 -18.48 -9.96
C MET A 232 16.60 -19.20 -8.98
N GLU A 233 17.86 -18.78 -8.91
CA GLU A 233 18.78 -19.25 -7.87
C GLU A 233 18.44 -18.59 -6.52
N LEU A 234 18.35 -19.40 -5.46
CA LEU A 234 17.97 -18.92 -4.14
C LEU A 234 19.18 -18.41 -3.34
N VAL A 235 19.07 -17.18 -2.83
CA VAL A 235 19.95 -16.63 -1.80
C VAL A 235 19.14 -16.39 -0.54
N ASN A 236 19.16 -17.36 0.38
CA ASN A 236 18.45 -17.26 1.65
C ASN A 236 19.42 -16.90 2.79
N TYR A 237 19.22 -15.74 3.41
CA TYR A 237 19.99 -15.28 4.56
C TYR A 237 19.08 -14.84 5.71
N THR A 238 18.91 -15.74 6.68
CA THR A 238 18.09 -15.55 7.88
C THR A 238 18.82 -14.82 9.02
N GLY A 239 20.14 -14.66 8.92
CA GLY A 239 20.92 -13.96 9.93
C GLY A 239 20.56 -12.47 10.01
N ARG A 240 20.55 -11.91 11.22
CA ARG A 240 20.40 -10.46 11.41
C ARG A 240 21.76 -9.79 11.58
N PRO A 241 21.97 -8.56 11.10
CA PRO A 241 23.22 -7.83 11.32
C PRO A 241 23.41 -7.38 12.78
N ILE A 242 22.34 -7.43 13.58
CA ILE A 242 22.30 -7.06 14.99
C ILE A 242 21.33 -8.00 15.72
N PRO A 243 21.56 -8.29 17.00
CA PRO A 243 20.68 -9.16 17.77
C PRO A 243 19.32 -8.50 18.04
N LEU A 244 18.29 -9.33 18.21
CA LEU A 244 16.93 -8.91 18.49
C LEU A 244 16.37 -9.65 19.71
N GLU A 245 15.96 -8.91 20.73
CA GLU A 245 15.28 -9.46 21.91
C GLU A 245 13.76 -9.42 21.70
N ARG A 246 13.06 -10.56 21.84
CA ARG A 246 11.59 -10.60 21.83
C ARG A 246 11.09 -10.78 23.25
N HIS A 247 10.17 -9.91 23.65
CA HIS A 247 9.60 -9.87 25.00
C HIS A 247 8.09 -10.03 24.94
N LEU A 248 7.55 -10.86 25.83
CA LEU A 248 6.12 -11.04 26.05
C LEU A 248 5.74 -10.45 27.40
N VAL A 249 4.82 -9.49 27.41
CA VAL A 249 4.39 -8.80 28.64
C VAL A 249 2.88 -8.88 28.75
N PHE A 250 2.41 -9.51 29.82
CA PHE A 250 0.98 -9.54 30.15
C PHE A 250 0.54 -8.26 30.86
N ALA A 251 -0.48 -7.60 30.34
CA ALA A 251 -1.15 -6.47 30.93
C ALA A 251 -2.58 -6.87 31.35
N ARG A 252 -3.05 -6.34 32.48
CA ARG A 252 -4.39 -6.65 33.01
C ARG A 252 -5.51 -5.93 32.26
N ASN A 253 -5.19 -4.79 31.65
CA ASN A 253 -6.13 -3.99 30.89
C ASN A 253 -5.40 -2.95 30.02
N GLU A 254 -6.19 -2.26 29.20
CA GLU A 254 -5.81 -1.11 28.38
C GLU A 254 -5.03 -0.01 29.08
N GLU A 255 -5.43 0.33 30.31
CA GLU A 255 -4.79 1.41 31.04
C GLU A 255 -3.36 1.02 31.42
N GLU A 256 -3.16 -0.21 31.87
CA GLU A 256 -1.84 -0.75 32.13
C GLU A 256 -0.98 -0.83 30.86
N LYS A 257 -1.54 -1.26 29.72
CA LYS A 257 -0.83 -1.22 28.42
C LYS A 257 -0.30 0.18 28.12
N ARG A 258 -1.11 1.23 28.25
CA ARG A 258 -0.68 2.63 28.00
C ARG A 258 0.48 3.06 28.90
N HIS A 259 0.42 2.72 30.18
CA HIS A 259 1.50 3.04 31.13
C HIS A 259 2.78 2.26 30.83
N LEU A 260 2.69 0.98 30.44
CA LEU A 260 3.82 0.16 30.02
C LEU A 260 4.49 0.75 28.77
N ILE A 261 3.70 1.10 27.73
CA ILE A 261 4.21 1.75 26.51
C ILE A 261 4.98 3.02 26.86
N ARG A 262 4.41 3.89 27.70
CA ARG A 262 5.08 5.12 28.14
C ARG A 262 6.44 4.82 28.80
N ARG A 263 6.50 3.85 29.71
CA ARG A 263 7.74 3.48 30.41
C ARG A 263 8.78 2.96 29.43
N LEU A 264 8.40 2.01 28.57
CA LEU A 264 9.27 1.41 27.56
C LEU A 264 9.85 2.46 26.60
N VAL A 265 9.01 3.37 26.10
CA VAL A 265 9.42 4.45 25.19
C VAL A 265 10.40 5.41 25.86
N LEU A 266 10.14 5.82 27.11
CA LEU A 266 11.01 6.76 27.82
C LEU A 266 12.36 6.12 28.18
N ALA A 267 12.34 4.87 28.63
CA ALA A 267 13.56 4.11 28.92
C ALA A 267 14.41 3.96 27.66
N GLU A 268 13.81 3.55 26.53
CA GLU A 268 14.52 3.37 25.27
C GLU A 268 15.09 4.69 24.73
N PHE A 269 14.33 5.79 24.82
CA PHE A 269 14.80 7.11 24.35
C PHE A 269 15.93 7.70 25.21
N SER A 270 16.08 7.23 26.44
CA SER A 270 17.21 7.59 27.31
C SER A 270 18.49 6.83 26.97
N HIS A 271 18.38 5.69 26.28
CA HIS A 271 19.52 4.90 25.84
C HIS A 271 20.16 5.55 24.61
N VAL A 272 21.50 5.53 24.56
CA VAL A 272 22.30 6.01 23.42
C VAL A 272 23.18 4.86 22.97
N SER A 273 23.10 4.50 21.69
CA SER A 273 23.89 3.42 21.12
C SER A 273 25.37 3.77 21.01
N SER A 274 26.20 2.76 20.73
CA SER A 274 27.62 2.93 20.43
C SER A 274 27.91 3.90 19.28
N SER A 275 26.97 4.05 18.33
CA SER A 275 27.07 5.01 17.23
C SER A 275 26.52 6.41 17.56
N GLY A 276 26.17 6.66 18.83
CA GLY A 276 25.73 7.97 19.32
C GLY A 276 24.27 8.31 19.02
N ASN A 277 23.46 7.34 18.57
CA ASN A 277 22.04 7.55 18.29
C ASN A 277 21.20 7.21 19.53
N LYS A 278 20.24 8.08 19.86
CA LYS A 278 19.22 7.73 20.86
C LYS A 278 18.34 6.58 20.40
N GLY A 279 17.86 5.75 21.33
CA GLY A 279 16.82 4.77 21.04
C GLY A 279 15.51 5.45 20.64
N GLN A 280 14.73 4.82 19.77
CA GLN A 280 13.41 5.31 19.33
C GLN A 280 12.47 4.13 19.13
N SER A 281 11.19 4.34 19.43
CA SER A 281 10.18 3.28 19.38
C SER A 281 9.21 3.44 18.21
N ILE A 282 8.71 2.31 17.70
CA ILE A 282 7.50 2.24 16.88
C ILE A 282 6.46 1.44 17.67
N VAL A 283 5.24 1.96 17.79
CA VAL A 283 4.13 1.31 18.48
C VAL A 283 3.05 0.95 17.46
N PHE A 284 2.77 -0.34 17.29
CA PHE A 284 1.70 -0.86 16.44
C PHE A 284 0.40 -1.02 17.23
N THR A 285 -0.70 -0.51 16.68
CA THR A 285 -2.06 -0.64 17.19
C THR A 285 -3.04 -0.94 16.05
N PHE A 286 -4.21 -1.49 16.38
CA PHE A 286 -5.12 -2.07 15.38
C PHE A 286 -5.95 -1.05 14.58
N SER A 287 -6.02 0.23 14.98
CA SER A 287 -6.80 1.23 14.25
C SER A 287 -6.21 2.64 14.31
N ARG A 288 -6.45 3.41 13.24
CA ARG A 288 -5.97 4.80 13.13
C ARG A 288 -6.50 5.68 14.28
N ARG A 289 -7.77 5.51 14.66
CA ARG A 289 -8.38 6.25 15.77
C ARG A 289 -7.65 5.98 17.08
N ARG A 290 -7.31 4.71 17.35
CA ARG A 290 -6.53 4.33 18.53
C ARG A 290 -5.11 4.86 18.47
N ALA A 291 -4.49 4.87 17.28
CA ALA A 291 -3.18 5.45 17.10
C ALA A 291 -3.15 6.94 17.49
N HIS A 292 -4.17 7.73 17.11
CA HIS A 292 -4.33 9.11 17.57
C HIS A 292 -4.56 9.19 19.07
N ALA A 293 -5.54 8.46 19.61
CA ALA A 293 -5.86 8.49 21.05
C ALA A 293 -4.66 8.11 21.94
N LEU A 294 -3.91 7.08 21.56
CA LEU A 294 -2.70 6.67 22.27
C LEU A 294 -1.60 7.72 22.14
N THR A 295 -1.40 8.31 20.95
CA THR A 295 -0.42 9.38 20.74
C THR A 295 -0.73 10.60 21.61
N ASP A 296 -1.99 11.02 21.68
CA ASP A 296 -2.41 12.18 22.45
C ASP A 296 -2.23 11.92 23.95
N TRP A 297 -2.66 10.74 24.43
CA TRP A 297 -2.41 10.32 25.81
C TRP A 297 -0.91 10.31 26.15
N LEU A 298 -0.07 9.75 25.28
CA LEU A 298 1.39 9.74 25.47
C LEU A 298 1.98 11.15 25.58
N ARG A 299 1.51 12.10 24.75
CA ARG A 299 1.95 13.51 24.79
C ARG A 299 1.56 14.21 26.08
N GLU A 300 0.33 14.03 26.53
CA GLU A 300 -0.17 14.56 27.81
C GLU A 300 0.67 14.05 28.99
N HIS A 301 1.27 12.85 28.84
CA HIS A 301 2.10 12.21 29.86
C HIS A 301 3.62 12.35 29.61
N GLY A 302 4.02 13.36 28.82
CA GLY A 302 5.41 13.79 28.67
C GLY A 302 6.25 13.04 27.63
N VAL A 303 5.63 12.26 26.75
CA VAL A 303 6.32 11.54 25.67
C VAL A 303 6.26 12.35 24.38
N TRP A 304 7.39 12.49 23.69
CA TRP A 304 7.43 13.12 22.36
C TRP A 304 6.97 12.14 21.28
N ALA A 305 5.66 11.85 21.27
CA ALA A 305 5.03 10.92 20.34
C ALA A 305 4.45 11.63 19.10
N THR A 306 4.32 10.90 17.99
CA THR A 306 3.51 11.29 16.84
C THR A 306 2.82 10.08 16.21
N VAL A 307 1.75 10.33 15.48
CA VAL A 307 1.04 9.31 14.71
C VAL A 307 1.59 9.22 13.28
N TYR A 308 1.56 8.02 12.70
CA TYR A 308 1.88 7.75 11.30
C TYR A 308 0.91 6.72 10.72
N HIS A 309 0.22 7.03 9.61
CA HIS A 309 -0.63 6.07 8.87
C HIS A 309 -1.01 6.63 7.49
N GLY A 310 -1.59 5.78 6.61
CA GLY A 310 -1.97 6.13 5.24
C GLY A 310 -2.95 7.32 5.11
N GLY A 311 -3.90 7.45 6.03
CA GLY A 311 -4.83 8.61 6.05
C GLY A 311 -4.17 9.98 6.31
N LEU A 312 -2.89 10.06 6.69
CA LEU A 312 -2.20 11.34 6.81
C LEU A 312 -1.85 11.90 5.43
N SER A 313 -1.98 13.22 5.26
CA SER A 313 -1.53 13.90 4.05
C SER A 313 -0.03 13.66 3.81
N TYR A 314 0.37 13.68 2.53
CA TYR A 314 1.75 13.41 2.12
C TYR A 314 2.77 14.31 2.85
N ASN A 315 2.53 15.62 2.91
CA ASN A 315 3.39 16.55 3.65
C ASN A 315 3.51 16.21 5.14
N ARG A 316 2.43 15.73 5.76
CA ARG A 316 2.45 15.36 7.19
C ARG A 316 3.27 14.09 7.40
N ARG A 317 3.14 13.08 6.52
CA ARG A 317 3.98 11.87 6.53
C ARG A 317 5.46 12.21 6.39
N ARG A 318 5.83 12.98 5.35
CA ARG A 318 7.21 13.44 5.11
C ARG A 318 7.79 14.25 6.27
N SER A 319 6.97 15.10 6.89
CA SER A 319 7.37 15.89 8.07
C SER A 319 7.64 14.98 9.28
N VAL A 320 6.78 14.00 9.52
CA VAL A 320 6.97 12.98 10.57
C VAL A 320 8.24 12.18 10.32
N GLU A 321 8.45 11.66 9.12
CA GLU A 321 9.65 10.88 8.74
C GLU A 321 10.94 11.67 8.97
N SER A 322 11.00 12.91 8.47
CA SER A 322 12.15 13.79 8.63
C SER A 322 12.44 14.11 10.11
N ARG A 323 11.40 14.41 10.89
CA ARG A 323 11.53 14.72 12.32
C ARG A 323 11.88 13.50 13.16
N TYR A 324 11.34 12.33 12.82
CA TYR A 324 11.67 11.07 13.47
C TYR A 324 13.14 10.71 13.21
N THR A 325 13.60 10.79 11.97
CA THR A 325 15.01 10.55 11.60
C THR A 325 15.97 11.51 12.31
N ARG A 326 15.56 12.75 12.55
CA ARG A 326 16.32 13.76 13.33
C ARG A 326 16.14 13.64 14.85
N GLN A 327 15.59 12.53 15.32
CA GLN A 327 15.36 12.21 16.74
C GLN A 327 14.56 13.28 17.50
N LYS A 328 13.61 13.94 16.81
CA LYS A 328 12.69 14.92 17.42
C LYS A 328 11.45 14.28 18.05
N PHE A 329 11.23 13.00 17.79
CA PHE A 329 10.18 12.19 18.41
C PHE A 329 10.83 10.96 19.04
N SER A 330 10.40 10.61 20.25
CA SER A 330 10.82 9.37 20.91
C SER A 330 10.08 8.17 20.35
N CYS A 331 8.85 8.37 19.85
CA CYS A 331 7.98 7.28 19.40
C CYS A 331 7.08 7.70 18.24
N VAL A 332 6.82 6.76 17.35
CA VAL A 332 5.74 6.83 16.36
C VAL A 332 4.69 5.77 16.68
N VAL A 333 3.41 6.15 16.74
CA VAL A 333 2.27 5.22 16.85
C VAL A 333 1.64 5.03 15.49
N THR A 334 1.42 3.79 15.07
CA THR A 334 1.00 3.44 13.71
C THR A 334 0.07 2.22 13.70
N THR A 335 -0.58 2.01 12.56
CA THR A 335 -1.20 0.73 12.18
C THR A 335 -0.26 -0.04 11.23
N ALA A 336 -0.78 -1.03 10.49
CA ALA A 336 -0.06 -1.76 9.43
C ALA A 336 0.54 -0.86 8.32
N ALA A 337 0.16 0.43 8.24
CA ALA A 337 0.64 1.36 7.22
C ALA A 337 2.16 1.61 7.23
N LEU A 338 2.86 1.27 8.31
CA LEU A 338 4.33 1.30 8.35
C LEU A 338 4.94 0.01 7.81
N GLY A 339 4.21 -1.10 7.73
CA GLY A 339 4.67 -2.40 7.24
C GLY A 339 5.18 -2.34 5.81
N ALA A 340 4.56 -1.55 4.94
CA ALA A 340 4.75 -1.60 3.49
C ALA A 340 5.82 -0.63 2.91
N GLY A 341 6.93 -0.41 3.62
CA GLY A 341 8.14 0.14 2.97
C GLY A 341 8.42 1.64 3.15
N VAL A 342 8.16 2.22 4.34
CA VAL A 342 8.79 3.50 4.73
C VAL A 342 9.94 3.24 5.69
N ASP A 343 11.09 3.87 5.44
CA ASP A 343 12.31 3.67 6.22
C ASP A 343 12.35 4.52 7.51
N LEU A 344 11.66 4.06 8.56
CA LEU A 344 11.76 4.63 9.91
C LEU A 344 12.65 3.76 10.82
N PRO A 345 13.89 4.18 11.13
CA PRO A 345 14.78 3.41 11.98
C PRO A 345 14.32 3.44 13.43
N ALA A 346 14.00 2.29 14.02
CA ALA A 346 13.67 2.16 15.43
C ALA A 346 14.64 1.20 16.11
N SER A 347 14.94 1.42 17.38
CA SER A 347 15.64 0.44 18.22
C SER A 347 14.63 -0.49 18.90
N GLN A 348 13.38 -0.04 19.05
CA GLN A 348 12.31 -0.78 19.72
C GLN A 348 11.02 -0.81 18.90
N VAL A 349 10.38 -1.97 18.84
CA VAL A 349 9.01 -2.15 18.35
C VAL A 349 8.13 -2.60 19.51
N ILE A 350 6.94 -2.03 19.63
CA ILE A 350 5.95 -2.42 20.64
C ILE A 350 4.64 -2.74 19.92
N PHE A 351 4.11 -3.93 20.13
CA PHE A 351 2.76 -4.30 19.74
C PHE A 351 1.82 -4.01 20.92
N GLU A 352 1.02 -2.94 20.80
CA GLU A 352 -0.07 -2.67 21.74
C GLU A 352 -1.26 -3.60 21.49
N SER A 353 -1.41 -4.04 20.24
CA SER A 353 -2.42 -5.00 19.80
C SER A 353 -1.83 -5.93 18.75
N LEU A 354 -2.23 -7.19 18.80
CA LEU A 354 -1.88 -8.21 17.79
C LEU A 354 -2.92 -8.35 16.68
N ALA A 355 -3.86 -7.41 16.59
CA ALA A 355 -4.86 -7.33 15.54
C ALA A 355 -4.61 -6.12 14.62
N MET A 356 -5.08 -6.21 13.37
CA MET A 356 -5.13 -5.11 12.42
C MET A 356 -6.51 -5.03 11.81
N GLY A 357 -7.26 -3.96 12.12
CA GLY A 357 -8.67 -3.93 11.76
C GLY A 357 -9.42 -5.05 12.48
N ALA A 358 -10.19 -5.85 11.72
CA ALA A 358 -10.97 -6.96 12.25
C ALA A 358 -10.13 -8.24 12.47
N ASP A 359 -9.02 -8.34 11.77
CA ASP A 359 -8.25 -9.58 11.62
C ASP A 359 -7.06 -9.62 12.58
N TRP A 360 -6.61 -10.84 12.89
CA TRP A 360 -5.35 -11.04 13.61
C TRP A 360 -4.16 -10.85 12.66
N LEU A 361 -3.02 -10.42 13.20
CA LEU A 361 -1.79 -10.37 12.43
C LEU A 361 -1.43 -11.77 11.92
N SER A 362 -1.00 -11.86 10.66
CA SER A 362 -0.32 -13.06 10.18
C SER A 362 1.14 -13.10 10.66
N THR A 363 1.77 -14.28 10.62
CA THR A 363 3.21 -14.41 10.93
C THR A 363 4.05 -13.55 9.99
N ALA A 364 3.68 -13.45 8.71
CA ALA A 364 4.38 -12.61 7.74
C ALA A 364 4.33 -11.12 8.11
N GLU A 365 3.14 -10.60 8.46
CA GLU A 365 2.97 -9.22 8.90
C GLU A 365 3.75 -8.94 10.19
N PHE A 366 3.70 -9.87 11.14
CA PHE A 366 4.43 -9.77 12.40
C PHE A 366 5.95 -9.69 12.16
N GLU A 367 6.52 -10.57 11.33
CA GLU A 367 7.94 -10.56 10.98
C GLU A 367 8.37 -9.28 10.24
N GLN A 368 7.55 -8.77 9.32
CA GLN A 368 7.80 -7.49 8.65
C GLN A 368 7.82 -6.32 9.64
N MET A 369 6.92 -6.32 10.63
CA MET A 369 6.84 -5.27 11.65
C MET A 369 7.99 -5.35 12.64
N LEU A 370 8.32 -6.55 13.14
CA LEU A 370 9.42 -6.77 14.09
C LEU A 370 10.80 -6.57 13.45
N GLY A 371 10.92 -6.81 12.14
CA GLY A 371 12.12 -6.51 11.36
C GLY A 371 12.59 -5.04 11.43
N ARG A 372 11.70 -4.12 11.82
CA ARG A 372 12.01 -2.69 11.99
C ARG A 372 12.78 -2.36 13.28
N ALA A 373 12.81 -3.30 14.23
CA ALA A 373 13.54 -3.14 15.47
C ALA A 373 15.03 -3.42 15.27
N GLY A 374 15.83 -2.42 15.62
CA GLY A 374 17.27 -2.42 15.46
C GLY A 374 17.66 -2.09 14.02
N ARG A 375 18.73 -1.29 13.85
CA ARG A 375 19.31 -1.02 12.54
C ARG A 375 20.83 -0.96 12.60
N LEU A 376 21.48 -1.66 11.68
CA LEU A 376 22.93 -1.66 11.56
C LEU A 376 23.47 -0.22 11.39
N GLY A 377 24.55 0.09 12.13
CA GLY A 377 25.17 1.41 12.16
C GLY A 377 24.43 2.45 13.01
N LYS A 378 23.22 2.15 13.51
CA LYS A 378 22.44 3.05 14.37
C LYS A 378 22.18 2.49 15.76
N HIS A 379 21.90 1.20 15.88
CA HIS A 379 21.50 0.57 17.14
C HIS A 379 22.40 -0.64 17.43
N ASP A 380 22.64 -0.91 18.71
CA ASP A 380 23.46 -2.04 19.16
C ASP A 380 22.64 -3.34 19.27
N ARG A 381 21.32 -3.21 19.46
CA ARG A 381 20.35 -4.29 19.49
C ARG A 381 18.97 -3.79 19.09
N GLY A 382 18.10 -4.68 18.64
CA GLY A 382 16.67 -4.44 18.51
C GLY A 382 15.92 -5.03 19.70
N ARG A 383 14.81 -4.39 20.09
CA ARG A 383 13.87 -4.92 21.09
C ARG A 383 12.45 -4.96 20.56
N VAL A 384 11.72 -6.02 20.86
CA VAL A 384 10.33 -6.19 20.47
C VAL A 384 9.51 -6.53 21.69
N TYR A 385 8.46 -5.78 21.99
CA TYR A 385 7.56 -6.04 23.11
C TYR A 385 6.15 -6.34 22.62
N LEU A 386 5.60 -7.50 22.96
CA LEU A 386 4.20 -7.84 22.76
C LEU A 386 3.46 -7.59 24.06
N LEU A 387 2.56 -6.60 24.07
CA LEU A 387 1.74 -6.28 25.23
C LEU A 387 0.37 -6.96 25.09
N VAL A 388 0.17 -8.03 25.85
CA VAL A 388 -0.99 -8.93 25.70
C VAL A 388 -1.93 -8.78 26.87
N GLU A 389 -3.22 -8.62 26.60
CA GLU A 389 -4.27 -8.76 27.61
C GLU A 389 -4.85 -10.17 27.53
N PRO A 390 -4.70 -11.00 28.58
CA PRO A 390 -5.25 -12.35 28.61
C PRO A 390 -6.76 -12.37 28.30
N ASP A 391 -7.21 -13.39 27.59
CA ASP A 391 -8.62 -13.62 27.20
C ASP A 391 -9.24 -12.54 26.31
N ARG A 392 -8.44 -11.57 25.85
CA ARG A 392 -8.96 -10.46 25.06
C ARG A 392 -9.29 -10.88 23.63
N LYS A 393 -10.45 -10.41 23.17
CA LYS A 393 -10.85 -10.38 21.76
C LYS A 393 -11.18 -8.94 21.37
N TYR A 394 -10.71 -8.51 20.20
CA TYR A 394 -10.97 -7.17 19.68
C TYR A 394 -12.30 -7.10 18.93
N HIS A 395 -12.73 -8.21 18.32
CA HIS A 395 -13.97 -8.33 17.57
C HIS A 395 -14.70 -9.62 17.93
N SER A 396 -16.04 -9.60 17.84
CA SER A 396 -16.88 -10.74 18.17
C SER A 396 -16.68 -11.95 17.26
N GLY A 397 -16.22 -11.72 16.02
CA GLY A 397 -15.92 -12.77 15.05
C GLY A 397 -14.55 -13.43 15.22
N GLN A 398 -13.75 -13.04 16.22
CA GLN A 398 -12.44 -13.65 16.45
C GLN A 398 -12.58 -14.94 17.25
N ASP A 399 -12.11 -16.05 16.69
CA ASP A 399 -12.21 -17.36 17.35
C ASP A 399 -11.21 -17.52 18.51
N ARG A 400 -10.06 -16.86 18.40
CA ARG A 400 -8.91 -16.96 19.32
C ARG A 400 -8.74 -15.71 20.18
N THR A 401 -8.01 -15.84 21.27
CA THR A 401 -7.68 -14.73 22.19
C THR A 401 -6.31 -14.14 21.87
N GLU A 402 -6.06 -12.90 22.29
CA GLU A 402 -4.80 -12.19 22.02
C GLU A 402 -3.57 -12.96 22.53
N ASP A 403 -3.66 -13.64 23.67
CA ASP A 403 -2.58 -14.46 24.23
C ASP A 403 -2.28 -15.72 23.41
N GLN A 404 -3.30 -16.37 22.85
CA GLN A 404 -3.10 -17.49 21.93
C GLN A 404 -2.40 -17.03 20.65
N ILE A 405 -2.79 -15.87 20.12
CA ILE A 405 -2.16 -15.28 18.93
C ILE A 405 -0.72 -14.88 19.22
N ALA A 406 -0.41 -14.35 20.40
CA ALA A 406 0.95 -13.99 20.78
C ALA A 406 1.90 -15.20 20.73
N VAL A 407 1.46 -16.35 21.26
CA VAL A 407 2.24 -17.59 21.24
C VAL A 407 2.44 -18.08 19.81
N ASP A 408 1.40 -18.03 18.99
CA ASP A 408 1.48 -18.42 17.59
C ASP A 408 2.40 -17.53 16.77
N LEU A 409 2.36 -16.21 16.97
CA LEU A 409 3.23 -15.28 16.25
C LEU A 409 4.71 -15.46 16.66
N LEU A 410 4.97 -15.73 17.94
CA LEU A 410 6.34 -15.92 18.44
C LEU A 410 6.96 -17.24 17.98
N ASN A 411 6.15 -18.30 17.80
CA ASN A 411 6.59 -19.62 17.36
C ASN A 411 6.27 -19.92 15.88
N GLY A 412 5.59 -19.01 15.21
CA GLY A 412 4.99 -19.24 13.90
C GLY A 412 6.03 -19.35 12.80
N VAL A 413 5.68 -20.12 11.77
CA VAL A 413 6.41 -20.15 10.50
C VAL A 413 5.67 -19.25 9.51
N VAL A 414 6.41 -18.54 8.67
CA VAL A 414 5.82 -17.74 7.59
C VAL A 414 5.16 -18.70 6.61
N GLU A 415 3.90 -18.44 6.27
CA GLU A 415 3.13 -19.26 5.33
C GLU A 415 3.76 -19.24 3.92
N ASP A 416 3.56 -20.33 3.20
CA ASP A 416 4.04 -20.49 1.83
C ASP A 416 3.36 -19.48 0.90
N VAL A 417 4.11 -19.00 -0.09
CA VAL A 417 3.55 -18.13 -1.12
C VAL A 417 2.82 -19.01 -2.13
N GLU A 418 1.50 -19.09 -2.00
CA GLU A 418 0.63 -19.80 -2.93
C GLU A 418 -0.28 -18.80 -3.68
N PRO A 419 0.17 -18.22 -4.81
CA PRO A 419 -0.64 -17.29 -5.56
C PRO A 419 -1.90 -17.98 -6.06
N PHE A 420 -3.05 -17.36 -5.84
CA PHE A 420 -4.33 -17.87 -6.31
C PHE A 420 -5.05 -16.79 -7.11
N ALA A 421 -5.48 -17.12 -8.33
CA ALA A 421 -6.32 -16.26 -9.14
C ALA A 421 -7.65 -16.96 -9.42
N ASP A 422 -8.78 -16.37 -9.06
CA ASP A 422 -10.09 -16.93 -9.40
C ASP A 422 -10.34 -16.89 -10.94
N THR A 423 -11.54 -17.29 -11.37
CA THR A 423 -11.87 -17.31 -12.81
C THR A 423 -11.82 -15.93 -13.45
N GLU A 424 -12.21 -14.89 -12.72
CA GLU A 424 -12.23 -13.51 -13.20
C GLU A 424 -10.83 -12.92 -13.26
N GLN A 425 -10.04 -13.06 -12.19
CA GLN A 425 -8.65 -12.63 -12.14
C GLN A 425 -7.81 -13.35 -13.21
N SER A 426 -8.01 -14.65 -13.38
CA SER A 426 -7.36 -15.43 -14.45
C SER A 426 -7.76 -14.94 -15.85
N ALA A 427 -9.04 -14.64 -16.06
CA ALA A 427 -9.52 -14.05 -17.31
C ALA A 427 -8.90 -12.68 -17.57
N GLU A 428 -8.77 -11.84 -16.54
CA GLU A 428 -8.10 -10.55 -16.63
C GLU A 428 -6.64 -10.70 -17.06
N GLN A 429 -5.88 -11.60 -16.42
CA GLN A 429 -4.46 -11.78 -16.75
C GLN A 429 -4.24 -12.38 -18.16
N ILE A 430 -5.13 -13.25 -18.63
CA ILE A 430 -5.12 -13.71 -20.03
C ILE A 430 -5.39 -12.54 -20.97
N LEU A 431 -6.38 -11.70 -20.68
CA LEU A 431 -6.69 -10.53 -21.50
C LEU A 431 -5.52 -9.53 -21.53
N ALA A 432 -4.92 -9.24 -20.37
CA ALA A 432 -3.75 -8.40 -20.23
C ALA A 432 -2.54 -8.96 -21.00
N THR A 433 -2.34 -10.28 -20.97
CA THR A 433 -1.31 -10.96 -21.76
C THR A 433 -1.55 -10.79 -23.25
N ILE A 434 -2.76 -11.04 -23.74
CA ILE A 434 -3.12 -10.85 -25.17
C ILE A 434 -2.89 -9.40 -25.60
N CYS A 435 -3.34 -8.43 -24.80
CA CYS A 435 -3.19 -7.02 -25.09
C CYS A 435 -1.71 -6.58 -25.08
N GLY A 436 -0.95 -7.01 -24.07
CA GLY A 436 0.41 -6.53 -23.86
C GLY A 436 1.49 -7.24 -24.67
N THR A 437 1.27 -8.50 -25.07
CA THR A 437 2.23 -9.26 -25.89
C THR A 437 1.89 -9.25 -27.39
N GLY A 438 0.64 -8.92 -27.74
CA GLY A 438 0.14 -9.08 -29.10
C GLY A 438 -0.06 -10.52 -29.54
N LEU A 439 0.11 -11.51 -28.64
CA LEU A 439 -0.12 -12.92 -28.94
C LEU A 439 -1.60 -13.16 -29.29
N VAL A 440 -1.81 -13.74 -30.47
CA VAL A 440 -3.16 -14.10 -30.94
C VAL A 440 -3.35 -15.61 -31.06
N ASN A 441 -2.30 -16.42 -31.08
CA ASN A 441 -2.44 -17.87 -31.16
C ASN A 441 -2.88 -18.44 -29.81
N LEU A 442 -4.01 -19.15 -29.76
CA LEU A 442 -4.55 -19.69 -28.51
C LEU A 442 -3.58 -20.60 -27.76
N LYS A 443 -2.77 -21.38 -28.48
CA LYS A 443 -1.81 -22.29 -27.85
C LYS A 443 -0.64 -21.52 -27.22
N GLU A 444 -0.23 -20.41 -27.81
CA GLU A 444 0.83 -19.56 -27.27
C GLU A 444 0.35 -18.76 -26.06
N VAL A 445 -0.85 -18.17 -26.15
CA VAL A 445 -1.50 -17.51 -25.01
C VAL A 445 -1.66 -18.48 -23.84
N ALA A 446 -2.15 -19.70 -24.11
CA ALA A 446 -2.25 -20.73 -23.09
C ALA A 446 -0.88 -21.13 -22.53
N ARG A 447 0.17 -21.21 -23.37
CA ARG A 447 1.53 -21.53 -22.90
C ARG A 447 2.08 -20.46 -21.95
N VAL A 448 1.82 -19.18 -22.21
CA VAL A 448 2.25 -18.09 -21.31
C VAL A 448 1.48 -18.15 -20.00
N TYR A 449 0.16 -18.34 -20.05
CA TYR A 449 -0.67 -18.48 -18.86
C TYR A 449 -0.34 -19.72 -18.02
N LEU A 450 -0.01 -20.85 -18.65
CA LEU A 450 0.38 -22.09 -17.94
C LEU A 450 1.72 -21.99 -17.20
N LYS A 451 2.50 -20.93 -17.42
CA LYS A 451 3.74 -20.63 -16.68
C LYS A 451 3.52 -19.70 -15.49
N MET A 452 2.32 -19.14 -15.34
CA MET A 452 1.98 -18.29 -14.21
C MET A 452 1.82 -19.15 -12.95
N LEU A 453 2.37 -18.67 -11.83
CA LEU A 453 2.22 -19.27 -10.52
C LEU A 453 0.77 -19.25 -10.04
N SER A 454 0.04 -18.17 -10.35
CA SER A 454 -1.35 -17.97 -9.93
C SER A 454 -2.35 -18.76 -10.76
N MET A 455 -1.90 -19.67 -11.63
CA MET A 455 -2.77 -20.46 -12.50
C MET A 455 -3.59 -21.46 -11.68
N SER A 456 -4.85 -21.11 -11.41
CA SER A 456 -5.78 -21.97 -10.65
C SER A 456 -6.93 -22.53 -11.50
N VAL A 457 -7.18 -21.97 -12.68
CA VAL A 457 -8.28 -22.38 -13.58
C VAL A 457 -7.76 -22.76 -14.96
N PRO A 458 -8.41 -23.71 -15.67
CA PRO A 458 -8.02 -24.04 -17.03
C PRO A 458 -8.12 -22.82 -17.98
N PRO A 459 -7.15 -22.62 -18.90
CA PRO A 459 -7.20 -21.50 -19.85
C PRO A 459 -8.51 -21.44 -20.65
N SER A 460 -9.14 -22.60 -20.92
CA SER A 460 -10.42 -22.67 -21.63
C SER A 460 -11.56 -22.00 -20.87
N ASP A 461 -11.57 -22.05 -19.55
CA ASP A 461 -12.68 -21.52 -18.74
C ASP A 461 -12.55 -20.01 -18.56
N ALA A 462 -11.33 -19.53 -18.32
CA ALA A 462 -11.01 -18.10 -18.38
C ALA A 462 -11.32 -17.50 -19.77
N LEU A 463 -11.00 -18.19 -20.87
CA LEU A 463 -11.37 -17.76 -22.23
C LEU A 463 -12.90 -17.73 -22.47
N LYS A 464 -13.65 -18.72 -21.97
CA LYS A 464 -15.13 -18.70 -22.02
C LYS A 464 -15.69 -17.51 -21.25
N PHE A 465 -15.10 -17.17 -20.10
CA PHE A 465 -15.47 -16.01 -19.29
C PHE A 465 -15.29 -14.70 -20.08
N LEU A 466 -14.16 -14.54 -20.77
CA LEU A 466 -13.88 -13.40 -21.65
C LEU A 466 -14.84 -13.32 -22.84
N LEU A 467 -15.15 -14.44 -23.48
CA LEU A 467 -16.10 -14.50 -24.60
C LEU A 467 -17.50 -14.07 -24.18
N LYS A 468 -17.99 -14.57 -23.04
CA LYS A 468 -19.32 -14.22 -22.50
C LYS A 468 -19.48 -12.73 -22.24
N ARG A 469 -18.39 -12.05 -21.86
CA ARG A 469 -18.33 -10.61 -21.58
C ARG A 469 -17.85 -9.76 -22.76
N ARG A 470 -17.72 -10.36 -23.95
CA ARG A 470 -17.32 -9.69 -25.21
C ARG A 470 -15.93 -9.05 -25.17
N MET A 471 -15.02 -9.55 -24.33
CA MET A 471 -13.65 -9.04 -24.22
C MET A 471 -12.74 -9.53 -25.36
N VAL A 472 -13.03 -10.72 -25.89
CA VAL A 472 -12.26 -11.32 -26.98
C VAL A 472 -13.17 -11.90 -28.05
N ARG A 473 -12.61 -12.15 -29.24
CA ARG A 473 -13.22 -12.93 -30.33
C ARG A 473 -12.28 -14.05 -30.72
N VAL A 474 -12.82 -15.23 -30.97
CA VAL A 474 -12.04 -16.40 -31.41
C VAL A 474 -12.35 -16.70 -32.87
N ARG A 475 -11.32 -16.86 -33.70
CA ARG A 475 -11.43 -17.23 -35.12
C ARG A 475 -10.24 -18.08 -35.55
N GLY A 476 -10.50 -19.26 -36.11
CA GLY A 476 -9.48 -20.10 -36.74
C GLY A 476 -8.33 -20.51 -35.80
N GLY A 477 -8.62 -20.78 -34.52
CA GLY A 477 -7.60 -21.11 -33.52
C GLY A 477 -6.86 -19.91 -32.92
N ASN A 478 -7.20 -18.69 -33.32
CA ASN A 478 -6.66 -17.45 -32.78
C ASN A 478 -7.69 -16.72 -31.90
N VAL A 479 -7.22 -15.98 -30.92
CA VAL A 479 -7.97 -15.10 -30.03
C VAL A 479 -7.51 -13.66 -30.25
N TYR A 480 -8.46 -12.75 -30.45
CA TYR A 480 -8.20 -11.33 -30.65
C TYR A 480 -8.95 -10.55 -29.57
N PRO A 481 -8.31 -9.57 -28.91
CA PRO A 481 -9.02 -8.70 -28.00
C PRO A 481 -9.98 -7.81 -28.80
N THR A 482 -11.19 -7.60 -28.29
CA THR A 482 -12.11 -6.59 -28.83
C THR A 482 -11.66 -5.19 -28.42
N ASP A 483 -12.24 -4.15 -29.02
CA ASP A 483 -11.99 -2.77 -28.57
C ASP A 483 -12.42 -2.58 -27.10
N LEU A 484 -13.51 -3.24 -26.69
CA LEU A 484 -13.92 -3.31 -25.28
C LEU A 484 -12.84 -4.00 -24.44
N GLY A 485 -12.36 -5.18 -24.84
CA GLY A 485 -11.31 -5.89 -24.11
C GLY A 485 -10.02 -5.09 -23.97
N ARG A 486 -9.61 -4.36 -25.00
CA ARG A 486 -8.48 -3.43 -24.93
C ARG A 486 -8.75 -2.30 -23.94
N ALA A 487 -9.91 -1.63 -24.06
CA ALA A 487 -10.29 -0.55 -23.15
C ALA A 487 -10.36 -1.00 -21.68
N THR A 488 -10.93 -2.18 -21.42
CA THR A 488 -11.01 -2.82 -20.10
C THR A 488 -9.61 -3.11 -19.55
N SER A 489 -8.76 -3.78 -20.33
CA SER A 489 -7.40 -4.14 -19.90
C SER A 489 -6.53 -2.91 -19.60
N LEU A 490 -6.55 -1.89 -20.45
CA LEU A 490 -5.81 -0.63 -20.26
C LEU A 490 -6.30 0.18 -19.05
N SER A 491 -7.50 -0.10 -18.59
CA SER A 491 -8.12 0.61 -17.47
C SER A 491 -8.02 -0.16 -16.17
N PHE A 492 -7.38 -1.33 -16.16
CA PHE A 492 -7.32 -2.22 -14.98
C PHE A 492 -8.71 -2.52 -14.41
N LEU A 493 -9.71 -2.55 -15.29
CA LEU A 493 -11.04 -3.03 -14.93
C LEU A 493 -11.06 -4.54 -15.11
N THR A 494 -11.76 -5.22 -14.21
CA THR A 494 -12.11 -6.62 -14.41
C THR A 494 -12.99 -6.76 -15.66
N PRO A 495 -13.02 -7.95 -16.29
CA PRO A 495 -13.95 -8.21 -17.39
C PRO A 495 -15.42 -7.92 -17.02
N THR A 496 -15.85 -8.17 -15.78
CA THR A 496 -17.22 -7.83 -15.36
C THR A 496 -17.43 -6.34 -15.33
N GLU A 497 -16.57 -5.58 -14.64
CA GLU A 497 -16.69 -4.11 -14.55
C GLU A 497 -16.65 -3.46 -15.93
N GLY A 498 -15.72 -3.85 -16.80
CA GLY A 498 -15.63 -3.31 -18.15
C GLY A 498 -16.91 -3.51 -18.97
N PHE A 499 -17.55 -4.68 -18.82
CA PHE A 499 -18.84 -4.97 -19.47
C PHE A 499 -20.01 -4.21 -18.83
N GLU A 500 -19.97 -3.99 -17.51
CA GLU A 500 -20.99 -3.21 -16.80
C GLU A 500 -20.91 -1.72 -17.12
N VAL A 501 -19.72 -1.13 -17.10
CA VAL A 501 -19.49 0.27 -17.51
C VAL A 501 -20.06 0.53 -18.89
N LEU A 502 -19.80 -0.38 -19.86
CA LEU A 502 -20.34 -0.25 -21.21
C LEU A 502 -21.87 -0.12 -21.21
N LYS A 503 -22.58 -0.88 -20.37
CA LYS A 503 -24.04 -0.80 -20.26
C LYS A 503 -24.47 0.50 -19.59
N LEU A 504 -23.84 0.85 -18.48
CA LEU A 504 -24.22 2.00 -17.64
C LEU A 504 -24.03 3.34 -18.36
N THR A 505 -23.09 3.44 -19.30
CA THR A 505 -22.83 4.69 -20.05
C THR A 505 -24.07 5.24 -20.79
N SER A 506 -25.15 4.47 -20.94
CA SER A 506 -26.41 4.92 -21.57
C SER A 506 -27.51 5.31 -20.61
N GLU A 507 -27.34 5.00 -19.33
CA GLU A 507 -28.40 5.10 -18.33
C GLU A 507 -27.98 5.97 -17.14
N MET A 508 -26.68 6.23 -16.98
CA MET A 508 -26.10 6.87 -15.81
C MET A 508 -25.06 7.92 -16.21
N ASP A 509 -24.96 8.98 -15.40
CA ASP A 509 -23.94 10.01 -15.53
C ASP A 509 -22.53 9.43 -15.40
N VAL A 510 -21.57 9.94 -16.17
CA VAL A 510 -20.20 9.42 -16.20
C VAL A 510 -19.47 9.55 -14.85
N LEU A 511 -19.79 10.60 -14.08
CA LEU A 511 -19.25 10.79 -12.73
C LEU A 511 -19.85 9.76 -11.77
N ASP A 512 -21.15 9.51 -11.88
CA ASP A 512 -21.86 8.55 -11.03
C ASP A 512 -21.33 7.13 -11.29
N ILE A 513 -21.02 6.78 -12.54
CA ILE A 513 -20.35 5.50 -12.89
C ILE A 513 -18.95 5.45 -12.27
N ALA A 514 -18.15 6.52 -12.40
CA ALA A 514 -16.78 6.55 -11.88
C ALA A 514 -16.74 6.43 -10.34
N ILE A 515 -17.71 7.03 -9.65
CA ILE A 515 -17.88 6.89 -8.19
C ILE A 515 -18.41 5.50 -7.83
N LYS A 516 -19.31 4.92 -8.64
CA LYS A 516 -19.85 3.58 -8.40
C LYS A 516 -18.79 2.49 -8.50
N LEU A 517 -17.83 2.62 -9.43
CA LEU A 517 -16.70 1.70 -9.56
C LEU A 517 -15.88 1.61 -8.28
N GLU A 518 -15.64 2.75 -7.62
CA GLU A 518 -14.94 2.78 -6.33
C GLU A 518 -15.56 3.83 -5.38
N PRO A 519 -16.59 3.44 -4.60
CA PRO A 519 -17.28 4.38 -3.73
C PRO A 519 -16.45 4.81 -2.52
N PHE A 520 -16.65 6.04 -2.03
CA PHE A 520 -15.93 6.51 -0.84
C PHE A 520 -16.53 5.96 0.46
N GLU A 521 -15.89 4.96 1.06
CA GLU A 521 -16.38 4.32 2.29
C GLU A 521 -15.64 4.75 3.57
N ASN A 522 -14.49 5.41 3.45
CA ASN A 522 -13.62 5.79 4.58
C ASN A 522 -14.11 7.05 5.32
N VAL A 523 -15.40 7.03 5.71
CA VAL A 523 -16.10 8.10 6.42
C VAL A 523 -16.64 7.58 7.76
N TYR A 524 -16.36 8.34 8.82
CA TYR A 524 -16.59 7.95 10.20
C TYR A 524 -17.44 8.99 10.93
N LEU A 525 -18.19 8.57 11.95
CA LEU A 525 -18.92 9.49 12.83
C LEU A 525 -17.94 10.26 13.73
N SER A 526 -18.23 11.53 14.03
CA SER A 526 -17.43 12.30 14.99
C SER A 526 -17.50 11.71 16.40
N SER A 527 -16.46 11.93 17.22
CA SER A 527 -16.45 11.49 18.62
C SER A 527 -17.60 12.08 19.44
N ARG A 528 -18.03 13.30 19.10
CA ARG A 528 -19.17 13.97 19.74
C ARG A 528 -20.46 13.22 19.45
N LEU A 529 -20.75 12.98 18.17
CA LEU A 529 -21.95 12.26 17.75
C LEU A 529 -21.98 10.83 18.30
N GLN A 530 -20.84 10.13 18.24
CA GLN A 530 -20.72 8.80 18.83
C GLN A 530 -21.01 8.81 20.33
N GLY A 531 -20.52 9.81 21.06
CA GLY A 531 -20.75 9.95 22.50
C GLY A 531 -22.23 10.08 22.84
N GLU A 532 -22.97 10.91 22.10
CA GLU A 532 -24.42 11.08 22.29
C GLU A 532 -25.19 9.78 22.02
N ILE A 533 -24.90 9.12 20.89
CA ILE A 533 -25.59 7.90 20.49
C ILE A 533 -25.31 6.78 21.49
N ASN A 534 -24.05 6.56 21.86
CA ASN A 534 -23.68 5.53 22.82
C ASN A 534 -24.33 5.78 24.19
N THR A 535 -24.47 7.05 24.60
CA THR A 535 -25.15 7.42 25.85
C THR A 535 -26.65 7.15 25.78
N ALA A 536 -27.30 7.51 24.67
CA ALA A 536 -28.74 7.35 24.48
C ALA A 536 -29.18 5.88 24.43
N PHE A 537 -28.39 5.02 23.78
CA PHE A 537 -28.74 3.62 23.54
C PHE A 537 -28.00 2.62 24.42
N ARG A 538 -26.97 3.05 25.18
CA ARG A 538 -26.11 2.17 26.00
C ARG A 538 -25.49 1.03 25.19
N THR A 539 -25.26 1.25 23.91
CA THR A 539 -24.65 0.31 22.97
C THR A 539 -23.42 0.95 22.36
N HIS A 540 -22.45 0.14 21.97
CA HIS A 540 -21.32 0.60 21.16
C HIS A 540 -21.76 0.66 19.70
N MET A 541 -21.98 1.87 19.17
CA MET A 541 -22.29 2.04 17.76
C MET A 541 -21.02 1.86 16.90
N PRO A 542 -21.11 1.19 15.73
CA PRO A 542 -20.05 1.20 14.74
C PRO A 542 -19.68 2.62 14.33
N THR A 543 -18.39 2.81 14.04
CA THR A 543 -17.84 4.15 13.78
C THR A 543 -17.98 4.60 12.32
N ARG A 544 -18.25 3.69 11.37
CA ARG A 544 -18.34 3.98 9.93
C ARG A 544 -19.78 4.31 9.51
N LEU A 545 -19.95 5.31 8.64
CA LEU A 545 -21.26 5.77 8.18
C LEU A 545 -22.05 4.66 7.47
N PHE A 546 -21.44 4.00 6.48
CA PHE A 546 -22.07 2.96 5.66
C PHE A 546 -21.96 1.55 6.27
N SER A 547 -21.90 1.45 7.59
CA SER A 547 -22.03 0.15 8.26
C SER A 547 -23.50 -0.23 8.39
N GLY A 548 -23.83 -1.52 8.42
CA GLY A 548 -25.20 -2.04 8.42
C GLY A 548 -26.13 -1.46 9.52
N VAL A 549 -25.58 -0.80 10.55
CA VAL A 549 -26.33 -0.16 11.64
C VAL A 549 -27.11 1.09 11.21
N PHE A 550 -26.89 1.62 10.00
CA PHE A 550 -27.79 2.64 9.45
C PHE A 550 -29.22 2.10 9.22
N LEU A 551 -29.36 0.80 8.94
CA LEU A 551 -30.66 0.09 8.91
C LEU A 551 -31.33 0.13 10.28
N ASP A 552 -30.55 -0.06 11.35
CA ASP A 552 -31.06 -0.08 12.73
C ASP A 552 -31.48 1.31 13.24
N LEU A 553 -30.88 2.38 12.75
CA LEU A 553 -31.23 3.77 13.13
C LEU A 553 -32.64 4.16 12.65
N GLY A 554 -33.06 3.69 11.47
CA GLY A 554 -34.43 3.84 10.99
C GLY A 554 -35.43 3.18 11.95
N ASP A 555 -35.11 1.99 12.44
CA ASP A 555 -35.90 1.24 13.42
C ASP A 555 -35.87 1.85 14.84
N LEU A 556 -34.77 2.48 15.24
CA LEU A 556 -34.62 3.16 16.53
C LEU A 556 -35.48 4.43 16.64
N SER A 557 -35.77 5.08 15.50
CA SER A 557 -36.74 6.18 15.43
C SER A 557 -38.19 5.73 15.65
N GLN A 558 -38.48 4.43 15.42
CA GLN A 558 -39.83 3.85 15.52
C GLN A 558 -40.11 3.11 16.85
N LYS A 559 -39.09 2.83 17.69
CA LYS A 559 -39.31 2.23 19.01
C LYS A 559 -39.94 3.24 19.99
N PRO A 560 -41.00 2.87 20.74
CA PRO A 560 -41.60 3.77 21.73
C PRO A 560 -40.56 4.13 22.80
N GLY A 561 -40.17 5.41 22.83
CA GLY A 561 -39.18 5.97 23.77
C GLY A 561 -37.73 6.05 23.28
N GLY A 562 -37.41 5.58 22.06
CA GLY A 562 -36.08 5.73 21.45
C GLY A 562 -35.81 7.15 20.94
N ALA A 563 -36.81 7.75 20.29
CA ALA A 563 -36.76 9.13 19.79
C ALA A 563 -36.66 10.21 20.91
N ALA A 564 -36.97 9.87 22.16
CA ALA A 564 -36.95 10.80 23.28
C ALA A 564 -35.58 10.97 23.96
N ARG A 565 -34.55 10.21 23.54
CA ARG A 565 -33.24 10.14 24.22
C ARG A 565 -32.10 10.85 23.51
N LEU A 566 -32.25 11.18 22.23
CA LEU A 566 -31.23 11.91 21.48
C LEU A 566 -31.49 13.43 21.55
N PRO A 567 -30.44 14.26 21.63
CA PRO A 567 -30.58 15.70 21.52
C PRO A 567 -31.19 16.13 20.17
N GLN A 568 -31.94 17.24 20.17
CA GLN A 568 -32.58 17.80 18.97
C GLN A 568 -31.62 17.97 17.78
N TRP A 569 -30.39 18.42 18.05
CA TRP A 569 -29.39 18.64 17.02
C TRP A 569 -28.99 17.35 16.28
N VAL A 570 -29.10 16.18 16.92
CA VAL A 570 -28.82 14.88 16.29
C VAL A 570 -29.93 14.52 15.29
N PHE A 571 -31.18 14.84 15.59
CA PHE A 571 -32.28 14.66 14.64
C PHE A 571 -32.18 15.59 13.43
N GLU A 572 -31.82 16.85 13.66
CA GLU A 572 -31.55 17.81 12.58
C GLU A 572 -30.41 17.33 11.69
N LEU A 573 -29.38 16.74 12.29
CA LEU A 573 -28.26 16.14 11.57
C LEU A 573 -28.69 14.95 10.72
N PHE A 574 -29.46 14.01 11.28
CA PHE A 574 -29.94 12.85 10.53
C PHE A 574 -30.89 13.26 9.40
N SER A 575 -31.78 14.22 9.63
CA SER A 575 -32.61 14.80 8.55
C SER A 575 -31.73 15.33 7.43
N LYS A 576 -30.68 16.07 7.77
CA LYS A 576 -29.73 16.60 6.79
C LYS A 576 -29.01 15.50 6.01
N TRP A 577 -28.62 14.40 6.67
CA TRP A 577 -28.05 13.25 5.99
C TRP A 577 -29.05 12.60 5.04
N THR A 578 -30.30 12.43 5.47
CA THR A 578 -31.37 11.90 4.63
C THR A 578 -31.59 12.77 3.40
N ASP A 579 -31.66 14.09 3.56
CA ASP A 579 -31.88 15.02 2.46
C ASP A 579 -30.68 15.07 1.50
N THR A 580 -29.45 14.93 2.02
CA THR A 580 -28.22 15.11 1.23
C THR A 580 -27.71 13.82 0.58
N PHE A 581 -27.67 12.72 1.34
CA PHE A 581 -27.04 11.47 0.93
C PHE A 581 -28.05 10.34 0.76
N PHE A 582 -29.02 10.22 1.67
CA PHE A 582 -29.93 9.06 1.74
C PHE A 582 -31.33 9.39 1.22
N ASN A 583 -31.42 10.03 0.05
CA ASN A 583 -32.66 10.56 -0.54
C ASN A 583 -33.23 9.71 -1.68
N CYS A 584 -32.76 8.47 -1.88
CA CYS A 584 -33.24 7.64 -3.00
C CYS A 584 -34.54 6.91 -2.66
N GLY A 585 -35.46 6.81 -3.64
CA GLY A 585 -36.72 6.07 -3.52
C GLY A 585 -36.64 4.60 -3.93
N CYS A 586 -35.45 3.99 -3.96
CA CYS A 586 -35.28 2.63 -4.49
C CYS A 586 -35.70 1.55 -3.49
N GLN A 587 -36.12 0.39 -4.01
CA GLN A 587 -36.58 -0.74 -3.17
C GLN A 587 -35.46 -1.38 -2.32
N LEU A 588 -34.20 -1.20 -2.73
CA LEU A 588 -33.02 -1.69 -2.03
C LEU A 588 -32.51 -0.69 -0.99
N PHE A 589 -33.21 0.41 -0.76
CA PHE A 589 -32.82 1.36 0.27
C PHE A 589 -32.93 0.71 1.66
N PRO A 590 -31.94 0.91 2.56
CA PRO A 590 -30.71 1.69 2.45
C PRO A 590 -29.46 0.91 1.99
N GLU A 591 -29.60 -0.35 1.59
CA GLU A 591 -28.47 -1.22 1.15
C GLU A 591 -27.94 -0.87 -0.25
N CYS A 592 -28.66 -0.04 -1.01
CA CYS A 592 -28.24 0.43 -2.33
C CYS A 592 -27.01 1.36 -2.31
N ASP A 593 -26.33 1.48 -3.45
CA ASP A 593 -25.14 2.35 -3.58
C ASP A 593 -25.44 3.85 -3.67
N HIS A 594 -26.70 4.27 -3.83
CA HIS A 594 -27.05 5.67 -4.07
C HIS A 594 -26.51 6.61 -3.00
N GLY A 595 -26.53 6.21 -1.72
CA GLY A 595 -25.99 7.03 -0.63
C GLY A 595 -24.47 7.25 -0.73
N ARG A 596 -23.74 6.24 -1.20
CA ARG A 596 -22.30 6.35 -1.44
C ARG A 596 -22.01 7.23 -2.66
N ILE A 597 -22.81 7.10 -3.71
CA ILE A 597 -22.74 7.93 -4.92
C ILE A 597 -22.98 9.40 -4.57
N GLU A 598 -24.04 9.72 -3.82
CA GLU A 598 -24.35 11.10 -3.44
C GLU A 598 -23.30 11.71 -2.50
N LEU A 599 -22.72 10.94 -1.57
CA LEU A 599 -21.57 11.41 -0.80
C LEU A 599 -20.37 11.73 -1.71
N GLY A 600 -20.08 10.85 -2.67
CA GLY A 600 -19.02 11.06 -3.65
C GLY A 600 -19.25 12.32 -4.49
N LYS A 601 -20.46 12.51 -5.00
CA LYS A 601 -20.84 13.72 -5.77
C LYS A 601 -20.69 14.98 -4.94
N TRP A 602 -21.08 14.92 -3.67
CA TRP A 602 -20.89 16.03 -2.74
C TRP A 602 -19.41 16.38 -2.59
N LEU A 603 -18.54 15.37 -2.37
CA LEU A 603 -17.09 15.56 -2.27
C LEU A 603 -16.50 16.16 -3.55
N ILE A 604 -16.89 15.65 -4.72
CA ILE A 604 -16.42 16.15 -6.01
C ILE A 604 -16.90 17.58 -6.26
N LYS A 605 -18.15 17.90 -5.95
CA LYS A 605 -18.67 19.28 -6.08
C LYS A 605 -17.85 20.25 -5.23
N ARG A 606 -17.66 19.94 -3.94
CA ARG A 606 -16.84 20.76 -3.04
C ARG A 606 -15.38 20.85 -3.47
N ARG A 607 -14.85 19.78 -4.07
CA ARG A 607 -13.52 19.78 -4.67
C ARG A 607 -13.44 20.78 -5.81
N LYS A 608 -14.40 20.74 -6.74
CA LYS A 608 -14.51 21.68 -7.87
C LYS A 608 -14.69 23.13 -7.39
N ASP A 609 -15.33 23.35 -6.25
CA ASP A 609 -15.44 24.67 -5.59
C ASP A 609 -14.12 25.19 -4.98
N GLY A 610 -13.00 24.47 -5.13
CA GLY A 610 -11.66 24.92 -4.70
C GLY A 610 -11.13 24.24 -3.44
N LEU A 611 -11.88 23.34 -2.80
CA LEU A 611 -11.40 22.69 -1.58
C LEU A 611 -10.35 21.62 -1.87
N ASN A 612 -9.30 21.61 -1.05
CA ASN A 612 -8.32 20.53 -1.03
C ASN A 612 -8.77 19.39 -0.07
N PRO A 613 -8.08 18.23 -0.04
CA PRO A 613 -8.50 17.11 0.80
C PRO A 613 -8.69 17.44 2.29
N SER A 614 -7.85 18.28 2.89
CA SER A 614 -8.07 18.70 4.29
C SER A 614 -9.28 19.63 4.44
N GLY A 615 -9.52 20.51 3.47
CA GLY A 615 -10.70 21.36 3.43
C GLY A 615 -11.99 20.55 3.34
N LEU A 616 -12.01 19.52 2.49
CA LEU A 616 -13.13 18.57 2.37
C LEU A 616 -13.40 17.84 3.69
N SER A 617 -12.34 17.33 4.33
CA SER A 617 -12.43 16.70 5.65
C SER A 617 -13.01 17.64 6.72
N GLN A 618 -12.57 18.90 6.76
CA GLN A 618 -13.09 19.91 7.68
C GLN A 618 -14.55 20.27 7.39
N GLU A 619 -14.94 20.38 6.13
CA GLU A 619 -16.32 20.70 5.76
C GLU A 619 -17.27 19.54 6.08
N LEU A 620 -16.86 18.28 5.84
CA LEU A 620 -17.60 17.10 6.29
C LEU A 620 -17.86 17.14 7.80
N LEU A 621 -16.82 17.41 8.60
CA LEU A 621 -16.94 17.45 10.05
C LEU A 621 -17.89 18.57 10.48
N LYS A 622 -17.70 19.77 9.93
CA LYS A 622 -18.49 20.96 10.29
C LYS A 622 -19.96 20.83 9.89
N LYS A 623 -20.26 20.28 8.71
CA LYS A 623 -21.63 20.22 8.18
C LYS A 623 -22.39 18.99 8.61
N PHE A 624 -21.70 17.87 8.78
CA PHE A 624 -22.34 16.57 8.92
C PHE A 624 -21.86 15.80 10.15
N GLU A 625 -20.96 16.33 10.99
CA GLU A 625 -20.34 15.58 12.08
C GLU A 625 -19.75 14.24 11.59
N LEU A 626 -19.27 14.26 10.34
CA LEU A 626 -18.61 13.15 9.66
C LEU A 626 -17.13 13.48 9.49
N TRP A 627 -16.28 12.53 9.79
CA TRP A 627 -14.84 12.65 9.67
C TRP A 627 -14.31 11.69 8.61
N ALA A 628 -13.45 12.21 7.74
CA ALA A 628 -12.68 11.42 6.80
C ALA A 628 -11.22 11.89 6.84
N TYR A 629 -10.27 10.97 6.69
CA TYR A 629 -8.87 11.36 6.70
C TYR A 629 -8.47 12.01 5.37
N PRO A 630 -7.71 13.13 5.36
CA PRO A 630 -7.33 13.81 4.12
C PRO A 630 -6.57 12.90 3.13
N GLY A 631 -5.75 11.97 3.61
CA GLY A 631 -5.05 11.01 2.75
C GLY A 631 -6.00 10.01 2.06
N ASP A 632 -7.10 9.63 2.71
CA ASP A 632 -8.11 8.74 2.11
C ASP A 632 -8.91 9.49 1.04
N ILE A 633 -9.31 10.73 1.33
CA ILE A 633 -9.98 11.60 0.35
C ILE A 633 -9.08 11.81 -0.87
N TYR A 634 -7.79 12.08 -0.66
CA TYR A 634 -6.83 12.25 -1.75
C TYR A 634 -6.73 11.00 -2.63
N SER A 635 -6.57 9.82 -2.02
CA SER A 635 -6.43 8.56 -2.75
C SER A 635 -7.71 8.26 -3.54
N TRP A 636 -8.87 8.49 -2.93
CA TRP A 636 -10.15 8.32 -3.61
C TRP A 636 -10.36 9.31 -4.76
N LEU A 637 -9.98 10.59 -4.61
CA LEU A 637 -10.03 11.55 -5.72
C LEU A 637 -9.14 11.13 -6.89
N ASP A 638 -7.98 10.53 -6.60
CA ASP A 638 -7.08 9.99 -7.62
C ASP A 638 -7.72 8.78 -8.32
N SER A 639 -8.32 7.85 -7.57
CA SER A 639 -9.09 6.74 -8.12
C SER A 639 -10.24 7.21 -9.01
N VAL A 640 -11.01 8.22 -8.59
CA VAL A 640 -12.11 8.78 -9.41
C VAL A 640 -11.58 9.32 -10.75
N ILE A 641 -10.43 9.98 -10.78
CA ILE A 641 -9.80 10.43 -12.03
C ILE A 641 -9.44 9.25 -12.94
N HIS A 642 -8.90 8.17 -12.37
CA HIS A 642 -8.58 6.94 -13.11
C HIS A 642 -9.84 6.26 -13.65
N ASN A 643 -10.88 6.16 -12.83
CA ASN A 643 -12.17 5.61 -13.20
C ASN A 643 -12.86 6.45 -14.28
N LEU A 644 -12.78 7.78 -14.21
CA LEU A 644 -13.26 8.66 -15.28
C LEU A 644 -12.54 8.37 -16.62
N LYS A 645 -11.20 8.21 -16.61
CA LYS A 645 -10.44 7.80 -17.80
C LYS A 645 -10.85 6.41 -18.29
N ALA A 646 -11.16 5.48 -17.37
CA ALA A 646 -11.65 4.16 -17.71
C ALA A 646 -13.01 4.23 -18.42
N VAL A 647 -13.96 4.98 -17.84
CA VAL A 647 -15.28 5.25 -18.43
C VAL A 647 -15.13 5.90 -19.80
N GLN A 648 -14.21 6.86 -19.97
CA GLN A 648 -13.92 7.51 -21.26
C GLN A 648 -13.48 6.49 -22.32
N ARG A 649 -12.53 5.60 -22.00
CA ARG A 649 -12.05 4.57 -22.94
C ARG A 649 -13.15 3.60 -23.33
N VAL A 650 -13.98 3.17 -22.37
CA VAL A 650 -15.07 2.23 -22.61
C VAL A 650 -16.22 2.90 -23.37
N SER A 651 -16.56 4.16 -23.08
CA SER A 651 -17.62 4.90 -23.76
C SER A 651 -17.27 5.22 -25.22
N ALA A 652 -15.99 5.45 -25.51
CA ALA A 652 -15.50 5.59 -26.89
C ALA A 652 -15.80 4.35 -27.74
N VAL A 653 -15.72 3.14 -27.15
CA VAL A 653 -16.08 1.88 -27.84
C VAL A 653 -17.57 1.83 -28.18
N ALA A 654 -18.43 2.47 -27.37
CA ALA A 654 -19.86 2.59 -27.64
C ALA A 654 -20.21 3.66 -28.69
N GLY A 655 -19.21 4.36 -29.26
CA GLY A 655 -19.42 5.46 -30.20
C GLY A 655 -19.86 6.77 -29.55
N LYS A 656 -19.72 6.91 -28.22
CA LYS A 656 -20.08 8.12 -27.47
C LYS A 656 -18.89 9.06 -27.31
N THR A 657 -18.38 9.57 -28.43
CA THR A 657 -17.20 10.44 -28.43
C THR A 657 -17.43 11.77 -27.72
N ASP A 658 -18.67 12.25 -27.69
CA ASP A 658 -19.04 13.54 -27.09
C ASP A 658 -18.83 13.55 -25.56
N LEU A 659 -18.87 12.37 -24.91
CA LEU A 659 -18.56 12.22 -23.49
C LEU A 659 -17.06 12.44 -23.19
N GLY A 660 -16.21 12.40 -24.21
CA GLY A 660 -14.77 12.57 -24.05
C GLY A 660 -14.39 13.95 -23.52
N GLU A 661 -14.95 15.01 -24.11
CA GLU A 661 -14.70 16.40 -23.69
C GLU A 661 -15.28 16.67 -22.30
N GLU A 662 -16.48 16.15 -22.03
CA GLU A 662 -17.12 16.26 -20.72
C GLU A 662 -16.23 15.67 -19.62
N ILE A 663 -15.75 14.43 -19.82
CA ILE A 663 -14.91 13.73 -18.85
C ILE A 663 -13.58 14.46 -18.65
N GLU A 664 -12.94 14.96 -19.72
CA GLU A 664 -11.71 15.75 -19.60
C GLU A 664 -11.94 17.05 -18.82
N GLY A 665 -13.07 17.71 -19.04
CA GLY A 665 -13.50 18.87 -18.25
C GLY A 665 -13.67 18.52 -16.77
N GLN A 666 -14.34 17.41 -16.45
CA GLN A 666 -14.49 16.95 -15.07
C GLN A 666 -13.13 16.65 -14.42
N ILE A 667 -12.24 15.93 -15.11
CA ILE A 667 -10.89 15.61 -14.62
C ILE A 667 -10.11 16.90 -14.36
N ALA A 668 -10.12 17.86 -15.29
CA ALA A 668 -9.39 19.11 -15.13
C ALA A 668 -9.88 19.91 -13.91
N GLN A 669 -11.20 19.98 -13.67
CA GLN A 669 -11.77 20.65 -12.50
C GLN A 669 -11.46 19.91 -11.18
N ILE A 670 -11.36 18.58 -11.19
CA ILE A 670 -10.97 17.79 -10.01
C ILE A 670 -9.47 17.93 -9.74
N GLU A 671 -8.63 17.88 -10.77
CA GLU A 671 -7.19 18.05 -10.68
C GLU A 671 -6.83 19.45 -10.19
N ARG A 672 -7.42 20.50 -10.77
CA ARG A 672 -7.05 21.90 -10.54
C ARG A 672 -8.28 22.82 -10.41
N PRO A 673 -8.97 22.79 -9.28
CA PRO A 673 -10.24 23.52 -9.13
C PRO A 673 -10.07 25.04 -9.17
N LEU A 674 -8.93 25.58 -8.74
CA LEU A 674 -8.68 27.03 -8.74
C LEU A 674 -8.40 27.60 -10.14
N GLU A 675 -7.81 26.82 -11.07
CA GLU A 675 -7.64 27.24 -12.46
C GLU A 675 -8.98 27.17 -13.24
N GLY A 676 -9.92 26.31 -12.82
CA GLY A 676 -11.26 26.21 -13.37
C GLY A 676 -12.13 27.43 -13.09
N ILE A 677 -12.09 27.94 -11.85
CA ILE A 677 -12.84 29.14 -11.42
C ILE A 677 -12.38 30.40 -12.18
N GLU A 678 -11.07 30.53 -12.44
CA GLU A 678 -10.53 31.64 -13.25
C GLU A 678 -10.88 31.55 -14.75
N LYS A 679 -11.15 30.33 -15.27
CA LYS A 679 -11.63 30.13 -16.64
C LYS A 679 -13.12 30.44 -16.79
N GLU A 680 -13.96 29.98 -15.86
CA GLU A 680 -15.41 30.29 -15.87
C GLU A 680 -15.65 31.80 -15.73
N ALA A 681 -14.93 32.48 -14.83
CA ALA A 681 -15.00 33.94 -14.68
C ALA A 681 -14.51 34.73 -15.91
N ARG A 682 -13.68 34.13 -16.78
CA ARG A 682 -13.22 34.74 -18.04
C ARG A 682 -14.19 34.49 -19.20
N VAL A 683 -14.94 33.39 -19.18
CA VAL A 683 -15.97 33.09 -20.17
C VAL A 683 -17.19 33.97 -19.92
N GLU A 684 -17.62 34.12 -18.67
CA GLU A 684 -18.71 35.05 -18.29
C GLU A 684 -18.35 36.52 -18.61
N ALA A 685 -17.09 36.91 -18.44
CA ALA A 685 -16.62 38.27 -18.79
C ALA A 685 -16.39 38.50 -20.30
N SER A 686 -16.61 37.48 -21.14
CA SER A 686 -16.51 37.57 -22.61
C SER A 686 -17.86 37.48 -23.33
N GLU A 687 -18.93 37.21 -22.59
CA GLU A 687 -20.32 37.24 -23.06
C GLU A 687 -21.08 38.52 -22.64
N ASP A 688 -20.43 39.41 -21.86
CA ASP A 688 -20.80 40.82 -21.65
C ASP A 688 -19.94 41.76 -22.51
#